data_AF-A0AA40GH32-F1
#
_entry.id   AF-A0AA40GH32-F1
#
_cell.length_a   1.000
_cell.length_b   1.000
_cell.length_c   1.000
_cell.angle_alpha   90.00
_cell.angle_beta   90.00
_cell.angle_gamma   90.00
#
_symmetry.space_group_name_H-M   'P 1'
#
loop_
_entity.id
_entity.type
_entity.pdbx_description
1 polymer ?
#
loop_
_entity_poly.entity_id
_entity_poly.type
_entity_poly.pdbx_seq_one_letter_code
_entity_poly.pdbx_strand_id
1 'polypeptide(L)'
;MEFCSSFKGIIFANGETVPTANHLIRLYIHEATRVYSDKLISAEDKRTFQQLLRESLRKNIAEVDENIIFAEPMIYCHFAEGIGEPKYMPIKDWQQLTKLLNEALVNYNELVAAMNLVLFEDAMYQVCQINRILESSRGNALLVGVGGSGKQSLSSLASFISGLEVFQIQLRTGYSMYDLRTDLSDLYLKSGLKGIGITFVMSDSHIADEKFLVLINDMLAFGEISELFTDDEVDIIVNALRNEIRQTGMMDTKENCWKFFINRVRNRLKCILCFSPVGTTLRTRARQFPAIVNNTSINWFQTWPEDALRSVSTRFLEELEDLPNEYKLSVSLFMSYVHTSVNDISSLYLQNERRYNYTTPKTFLEQISLYSKLLVERIYDVKAMIERLKSGLKKLESCAVQVSELRVVLAVQEIELKKKNEIADKILAEVRAENIKAEAEKAIVSEEEAKVAEIKETVAEKQRRCDEDLAKAEPAVRQAEAALDTLNKSNLTELKSFATPPEQVALVVQAVLVLFSPRGQIPKDRSWKACKSMMGHIDNFLSQLRDYDKENIHPEVVKAIQPYINHKDFDPEVIYSKSQAAAGLCNWVRNIMVFHYINEAVKPLRAALAQANIELKAAMDHLNALRMRLAVSSCSLHMS
;
A
#
# COMPACT_ATOMS: atom_id res chain seq x y z
N MET A 1 60.77 -41.78 -35.17
CA MET A 1 60.32 -41.25 -33.87
C MET A 1 59.01 -41.87 -33.45
N GLU A 2 57.98 -41.87 -34.31
CA GLU A 2 56.64 -42.41 -34.02
C GLU A 2 56.62 -43.93 -33.76
N PHE A 3 57.40 -44.70 -34.52
CA PHE A 3 57.58 -46.13 -34.24
C PHE A 3 58.07 -46.38 -32.81
N CYS A 4 59.05 -45.62 -32.31
CA CYS A 4 59.50 -45.76 -30.93
C CYS A 4 58.38 -45.41 -29.92
N SER A 5 57.46 -44.51 -30.26
CA SER A 5 56.35 -44.12 -29.39
C SER A 5 55.31 -45.23 -29.21
N SER A 6 55.03 -46.03 -30.24
CA SER A 6 54.10 -47.17 -30.09
C SER A 6 54.69 -48.25 -29.17
N PHE A 7 56.00 -48.53 -29.29
CA PHE A 7 56.68 -49.44 -28.37
C PHE A 7 56.74 -48.92 -26.94
N LYS A 8 56.92 -47.60 -26.73
CA LYS A 8 56.88 -47.01 -25.39
C LYS A 8 55.55 -47.25 -24.68
N GLY A 9 54.43 -47.21 -25.41
CA GLY A 9 53.12 -47.53 -24.84
C GLY A 9 52.97 -49.00 -24.46
N ILE A 10 53.50 -49.91 -25.28
CA ILE A 10 53.50 -51.35 -24.99
C ILE A 10 54.31 -51.68 -23.73
N ILE A 11 55.37 -50.91 -23.43
CA ILE A 11 56.20 -51.09 -22.22
C ILE A 11 55.43 -50.81 -20.93
N PHE A 12 54.27 -50.14 -20.96
CA PHE A 12 53.42 -50.00 -19.78
C PHE A 12 52.74 -51.31 -19.35
N ALA A 13 52.63 -52.27 -20.26
CA ALA A 13 51.96 -53.52 -19.99
C ALA A 13 52.82 -54.46 -19.15
N ASN A 14 52.17 -55.11 -18.18
CA ASN A 14 52.76 -56.19 -17.38
C ASN A 14 52.23 -57.55 -17.87
N GLY A 15 52.75 -58.65 -17.31
CA GLY A 15 52.31 -60.00 -17.66
C GLY A 15 50.80 -60.23 -17.49
N GLU A 16 50.16 -59.54 -16.53
CA GLU A 16 48.72 -59.58 -16.30
C GLU A 16 47.91 -58.86 -17.40
N THR A 17 48.46 -57.82 -18.00
CA THR A 17 47.82 -57.05 -19.10
C THR A 17 47.72 -57.88 -20.38
N VAL A 18 48.67 -58.80 -20.59
CA VAL A 18 48.83 -59.56 -21.84
C VAL A 18 48.89 -61.07 -21.54
N PRO A 19 47.75 -61.69 -21.17
CA PRO A 19 47.72 -63.11 -20.82
C PRO A 19 47.87 -64.04 -22.03
N THR A 20 47.50 -63.58 -23.24
CA THR A 20 47.63 -64.36 -24.48
C THR A 20 48.19 -63.53 -25.63
N ALA A 21 48.68 -64.20 -26.67
CA ALA A 21 49.19 -63.53 -27.88
C ALA A 21 48.15 -62.60 -28.52
N ASN A 22 46.86 -62.97 -28.50
CA ASN A 22 45.78 -62.12 -29.01
C ASN A 22 45.64 -60.80 -28.22
N HIS A 23 45.86 -60.83 -26.90
CA HIS A 23 45.85 -59.61 -26.08
C HIS A 23 47.05 -58.71 -26.39
N LEU A 24 48.19 -59.28 -26.80
CA LEU A 24 49.35 -58.50 -27.23
C LEU A 24 49.05 -57.77 -28.54
N ILE A 25 48.40 -58.46 -29.47
CA ILE A 25 47.98 -57.88 -30.75
C ILE A 25 46.94 -56.78 -30.50
N ARG A 26 45.95 -57.02 -29.63
CA ARG A 26 44.96 -56.01 -29.22
C ARG A 26 45.63 -54.76 -28.64
N LEU A 27 46.59 -54.94 -27.74
CA LEU A 27 47.37 -53.84 -27.16
C LEU A 27 48.15 -53.08 -28.23
N TYR A 28 48.79 -53.79 -29.17
CA TYR A 28 49.49 -53.17 -30.29
C TYR A 28 48.55 -52.31 -31.16
N ILE A 29 47.33 -52.80 -31.44
CA ILE A 29 46.32 -52.05 -32.22
C ILE A 29 45.89 -50.79 -31.46
N HIS A 30 45.63 -50.91 -30.15
CA HIS A 30 45.33 -49.74 -29.33
C HIS A 30 46.45 -48.70 -29.43
N GLU A 31 47.70 -49.13 -29.23
CA GLU A 31 48.87 -48.25 -29.26
C GLU A 31 49.16 -47.65 -30.65
N ALA A 32 48.97 -48.42 -31.71
CA ALA A 32 49.04 -47.91 -33.08
C ALA A 32 47.95 -46.85 -33.33
N THR A 33 46.74 -47.08 -32.83
CA THR A 33 45.63 -46.11 -32.93
C THR A 33 45.98 -44.81 -32.19
N ARG A 34 46.56 -44.90 -30.98
CA ARG A 34 47.00 -43.73 -30.20
C ARG A 34 48.07 -42.90 -30.89
N VAL A 35 49.00 -43.54 -31.58
CA VAL A 35 50.13 -42.84 -32.21
C VAL A 35 49.77 -42.28 -33.58
N TYR A 36 49.00 -43.01 -34.37
CA TYR A 36 48.71 -42.65 -35.77
C TYR A 36 47.32 -42.05 -35.95
N SER A 37 46.27 -42.73 -35.46
CA SER A 37 44.89 -42.32 -35.70
C SER A 37 44.50 -41.04 -34.96
N ASP A 38 45.06 -40.80 -33.78
CA ASP A 38 44.72 -39.62 -32.96
C ASP A 38 45.23 -38.30 -33.58
N LYS A 39 46.19 -38.37 -34.52
CA LYS A 39 46.69 -37.23 -35.29
C LYS A 39 45.82 -36.88 -36.51
N LEU A 40 44.96 -37.81 -36.93
CA LEU A 40 44.12 -37.64 -38.11
C LEU A 40 42.92 -36.75 -37.80
N ILE A 41 42.62 -35.85 -38.74
CA ILE A 41 41.56 -34.85 -38.60
C ILE A 41 40.23 -35.40 -39.12
N SER A 42 40.21 -35.97 -40.34
CA SER A 42 38.99 -36.45 -40.98
C SER A 42 38.55 -37.81 -40.46
N ALA A 43 37.25 -38.02 -40.33
CA ALA A 43 36.66 -39.33 -40.04
C ALA A 43 36.95 -40.35 -41.17
N GLU A 44 37.07 -39.90 -42.41
CA GLU A 44 37.41 -40.74 -43.57
C GLU A 44 38.85 -41.27 -43.48
N ASP A 45 39.79 -40.41 -43.07
CA ASP A 45 41.18 -40.80 -42.86
C ASP A 45 41.29 -41.85 -41.74
N LYS A 46 40.54 -41.64 -40.64
CA LYS A 46 40.47 -42.61 -39.53
C LYS A 46 39.92 -43.97 -39.98
N ARG A 47 38.84 -43.98 -40.79
CA ARG A 47 38.28 -45.21 -41.36
C ARG A 47 39.28 -45.91 -42.28
N THR A 48 39.98 -45.15 -43.12
CA THR A 48 41.01 -45.67 -44.02
C THR A 48 42.18 -46.28 -43.24
N PHE A 49 42.63 -45.61 -42.17
CA PHE A 49 43.64 -46.15 -41.26
C PHE A 49 43.20 -47.47 -40.62
N GLN A 50 41.97 -47.56 -40.13
CA GLN A 50 41.44 -48.80 -39.56
C GLN A 50 41.40 -49.95 -40.58
N GLN A 51 41.05 -49.67 -41.84
CA GLN A 51 41.08 -50.65 -42.92
C GLN A 51 42.50 -51.13 -43.20
N LEU A 52 43.46 -50.20 -43.36
CA LEU A 52 44.88 -50.52 -43.58
C LEU A 52 45.47 -51.35 -42.43
N LEU A 53 45.09 -51.03 -41.19
CA LEU A 53 45.54 -51.76 -40.01
C LEU A 53 45.02 -53.21 -40.02
N ARG A 54 43.72 -53.41 -40.33
CA ARG A 54 43.12 -54.74 -40.47
C ARG A 54 43.77 -55.55 -41.59
N GLU A 55 44.00 -54.93 -42.76
CA GLU A 55 44.67 -55.59 -43.87
C GLU A 55 46.11 -55.99 -43.55
N SER A 56 46.85 -55.12 -42.86
CA SER A 56 48.22 -55.39 -42.44
C SER A 56 48.30 -56.55 -41.45
N LEU A 57 47.37 -56.61 -40.49
CA LEU A 57 47.30 -57.71 -39.52
C LEU A 57 47.02 -59.05 -40.20
N ARG A 58 46.03 -59.09 -41.11
CA ARG A 58 45.68 -60.30 -41.88
C ARG A 58 46.82 -60.80 -42.78
N LYS A 59 47.65 -59.89 -43.30
CA LYS A 59 48.79 -60.25 -44.15
C LYS A 59 49.97 -60.81 -43.35
N ASN A 60 50.21 -60.29 -42.15
CA ASN A 60 51.42 -60.60 -41.38
C ASN A 60 51.22 -61.66 -40.27
N ILE A 61 49.98 -61.90 -39.83
CA ILE A 61 49.67 -62.82 -38.73
C ILE A 61 48.60 -63.82 -39.19
N ALA A 62 48.95 -65.11 -39.22
CA ALA A 62 48.13 -66.17 -39.80
C ALA A 62 46.96 -66.65 -38.90
N GLU A 63 47.13 -66.59 -37.58
CA GLU A 63 46.12 -67.02 -36.58
C GLU A 63 45.73 -65.84 -35.70
N VAL A 64 44.64 -65.16 -36.06
CA VAL A 64 44.15 -63.94 -35.40
C VAL A 64 42.70 -64.16 -35.00
N ASP A 65 42.40 -64.17 -33.71
CA ASP A 65 41.01 -64.14 -33.25
C ASP A 65 40.47 -62.71 -33.31
N GLU A 66 39.83 -62.38 -34.43
CA GLU A 66 39.26 -61.04 -34.66
C GLU A 66 38.23 -60.64 -33.58
N ASN A 67 37.56 -61.61 -32.95
CA ASN A 67 36.56 -61.30 -31.90
C ASN A 67 37.21 -60.72 -30.65
N ILE A 68 38.34 -61.29 -30.21
CA ILE A 68 39.08 -60.79 -29.06
C ILE A 68 39.79 -59.48 -29.40
N ILE A 69 40.36 -59.41 -30.60
CA ILE A 69 41.26 -58.33 -30.97
C ILE A 69 40.50 -57.04 -31.29
N PHE A 70 39.33 -57.13 -31.92
CA PHE A 70 38.51 -55.98 -32.28
C PHE A 70 37.28 -55.77 -31.39
N ALA A 71 37.13 -56.51 -30.28
CA ALA A 71 36.06 -56.26 -29.31
C ALA A 71 36.08 -54.79 -28.83
N GLU A 72 34.91 -54.15 -28.79
CA GLU A 72 34.75 -52.80 -28.23
C GLU A 72 34.32 -52.88 -26.76
N PRO A 73 34.76 -51.95 -25.89
CA PRO A 73 35.63 -50.81 -26.15
C PRO A 73 37.13 -51.17 -26.22
N MET A 74 37.85 -50.63 -27.21
CA MET A 74 39.30 -50.81 -27.35
C MET A 74 40.10 -49.74 -26.59
N ILE A 75 39.96 -49.74 -25.27
CA ILE A 75 40.55 -48.72 -24.39
C ILE A 75 41.42 -49.41 -23.34
N TYR A 76 42.66 -48.93 -23.22
CA TYR A 76 43.56 -49.24 -22.12
C TYR A 76 43.84 -47.95 -21.35
N CYS A 77 43.79 -48.00 -20.03
CA CYS A 77 44.09 -46.87 -19.16
C CYS A 77 44.81 -47.34 -17.89
N HIS A 78 45.42 -46.40 -17.17
CA HIS A 78 46.19 -46.71 -15.96
C HIS A 78 45.34 -46.86 -14.70
N PHE A 79 44.03 -46.67 -14.79
CA PHE A 79 43.13 -46.64 -13.62
C PHE A 79 41.95 -47.61 -13.76
N ALA A 80 42.05 -48.59 -14.68
CA ALA A 80 40.96 -49.53 -14.96
C ALA A 80 40.57 -50.39 -13.74
N GLU A 81 41.53 -50.67 -12.84
CA GLU A 81 41.30 -51.43 -11.59
C GLU A 81 41.07 -50.52 -10.36
N GLY A 82 41.06 -49.21 -10.54
CA GLY A 82 40.93 -48.23 -9.45
C GLY A 82 41.83 -47.01 -9.64
N ILE A 83 41.50 -45.93 -8.93
CA ILE A 83 42.26 -44.68 -8.94
C ILE A 83 43.29 -44.74 -7.81
N GLY A 84 44.56 -44.45 -8.12
CA GLY A 84 45.64 -44.37 -7.14
C GLY A 84 46.89 -45.12 -7.56
N GLU A 85 46.79 -46.44 -7.77
CA GLU A 85 47.91 -47.24 -8.29
C GLU A 85 47.81 -47.38 -9.81
N PRO A 86 48.74 -46.79 -10.58
CA PRO A 86 48.68 -46.82 -12.03
C PRO A 86 48.96 -48.24 -12.55
N LYS A 87 47.92 -48.90 -13.05
CA LYS A 87 47.98 -50.21 -13.72
C LYS A 87 47.38 -50.12 -15.10
N TYR A 88 48.22 -50.32 -16.12
CA TYR A 88 47.80 -50.24 -17.51
C TYR A 88 47.03 -51.51 -17.92
N MET A 89 45.71 -51.40 -17.98
CA MET A 89 44.80 -52.54 -18.17
C MET A 89 43.65 -52.19 -19.12
N PRO A 90 43.08 -53.19 -19.83
CA PRO A 90 41.94 -52.97 -20.72
C PRO A 90 40.65 -52.69 -19.92
N ILE A 91 39.85 -51.76 -20.40
CA ILE A 91 38.47 -51.56 -19.92
C ILE A 91 37.59 -52.69 -20.48
N LYS A 92 36.76 -53.29 -19.62
CA LYS A 92 35.83 -54.35 -20.01
C LYS A 92 34.59 -53.77 -20.68
N ASP A 93 33.96 -52.81 -20.00
CA ASP A 93 32.68 -52.22 -20.41
C ASP A 93 32.67 -50.69 -20.20
N TRP A 94 31.90 -49.98 -21.02
CA TRP A 94 31.69 -48.54 -20.85
C TRP A 94 31.11 -48.17 -19.48
N GLN A 95 30.22 -49.01 -18.92
CA GLN A 95 29.63 -48.78 -17.60
C GLN A 95 30.69 -48.76 -16.49
N GLN A 96 31.70 -49.63 -16.58
CA GLN A 96 32.83 -49.64 -15.65
C GLN A 96 33.58 -48.32 -15.72
N LEU A 97 33.89 -47.84 -16.93
CA LEU A 97 34.61 -46.58 -17.15
C LEU A 97 33.80 -45.37 -16.67
N THR A 98 32.48 -45.34 -16.94
CA THR A 98 31.59 -44.29 -16.46
C THR A 98 31.57 -44.22 -14.94
N LYS A 99 31.48 -45.36 -14.26
CA LYS A 99 31.50 -45.42 -12.79
C LYS A 99 32.83 -44.86 -12.23
N LEU A 100 33.96 -45.35 -12.74
CA LEU A 100 35.29 -44.91 -12.30
C LEU A 100 35.52 -43.42 -12.51
N LEU A 101 35.15 -42.89 -13.68
CA LEU A 101 35.35 -41.47 -13.98
C LEU A 101 34.37 -40.56 -13.22
N ASN A 102 33.14 -41.02 -12.95
CA ASN A 102 32.21 -40.27 -12.10
C ASN A 102 32.72 -40.23 -10.64
N GLU A 103 33.22 -41.33 -10.10
CA GLU A 103 33.87 -41.35 -8.79
C GLU A 103 35.09 -40.41 -8.75
N ALA A 104 35.93 -40.43 -9.80
CA ALA A 104 37.04 -39.49 -9.95
C ALA A 104 36.58 -38.03 -9.94
N LEU A 105 35.49 -37.73 -10.67
CA LEU A 105 34.94 -36.38 -10.78
C LEU A 105 34.34 -35.89 -9.46
N VAL A 106 33.65 -36.76 -8.71
CA VAL A 106 33.15 -36.43 -7.37
C VAL A 106 34.30 -36.11 -6.43
N ASN A 107 35.32 -36.98 -6.37
CA ASN A 107 36.51 -36.76 -5.54
C ASN A 107 37.26 -35.46 -5.92
N TYR A 108 37.35 -35.16 -7.22
CA TYR A 108 37.93 -33.91 -7.69
C TYR A 108 37.12 -32.70 -7.21
N ASN A 109 35.79 -32.75 -7.31
CA ASN A 109 34.89 -31.67 -6.91
C ASN A 109 34.83 -31.45 -5.39
N GLU A 110 35.23 -32.43 -4.58
CA GLU A 110 35.38 -32.28 -3.13
C GLU A 110 36.68 -31.55 -2.74
N LEU A 111 37.76 -31.80 -3.50
CA LEU A 111 39.09 -31.25 -3.20
C LEU A 111 39.36 -29.90 -3.88
N VAL A 112 38.74 -29.67 -5.04
CA VAL A 112 38.98 -28.53 -5.92
C VAL A 112 37.63 -27.86 -6.26
N ALA A 113 37.68 -26.70 -6.92
CA ALA A 113 36.48 -26.02 -7.40
C ALA A 113 35.61 -26.94 -8.29
N ALA A 114 34.32 -27.02 -7.97
CA ALA A 114 33.37 -27.90 -8.62
C ALA A 114 33.30 -27.67 -10.14
N MET A 115 33.46 -28.76 -10.88
CA MET A 115 33.41 -28.81 -12.33
C MET A 115 32.24 -29.68 -12.78
N ASN A 116 31.24 -29.06 -13.43
CA ASN A 116 30.07 -29.76 -13.97
C ASN A 116 30.40 -30.34 -15.35
N LEU A 117 31.19 -31.43 -15.37
CA LEU A 117 31.50 -32.17 -16.58
C LEU A 117 30.42 -33.22 -16.86
N VAL A 118 29.98 -33.29 -18.12
CA VAL A 118 29.16 -34.40 -18.61
C VAL A 118 30.07 -35.40 -19.33
N LEU A 119 30.13 -36.62 -18.80
CA LEU A 119 31.00 -37.69 -19.31
C LEU A 119 30.23 -38.61 -20.27
N PHE A 120 30.21 -38.26 -21.55
CA PHE A 120 29.78 -39.14 -22.64
C PHE A 120 30.96 -39.93 -23.20
N GLU A 121 30.71 -40.94 -24.05
CA GLU A 121 31.71 -41.91 -24.53
C GLU A 121 33.00 -41.26 -25.05
N ASP A 122 32.89 -40.31 -25.98
CA ASP A 122 34.04 -39.59 -26.52
C ASP A 122 34.79 -38.79 -25.43
N ALA A 123 34.09 -38.14 -24.49
CA ALA A 123 34.74 -37.41 -23.40
C ALA A 123 35.53 -38.36 -22.49
N MET A 124 34.96 -39.52 -22.15
CA MET A 124 35.65 -40.56 -21.37
C MET A 124 36.87 -41.11 -22.10
N TYR A 125 36.75 -41.32 -23.41
CA TYR A 125 37.84 -41.75 -24.26
C TYR A 125 38.98 -40.72 -24.29
N GLN A 126 38.64 -39.43 -24.39
CA GLN A 126 39.60 -38.32 -24.36
C GLN A 126 40.34 -38.23 -23.02
N VAL A 127 39.67 -38.47 -21.89
CA VAL A 127 40.33 -38.55 -20.57
C VAL A 127 41.33 -39.70 -20.54
N CYS A 128 40.97 -40.88 -21.06
CA CYS A 128 41.88 -42.02 -21.13
C CYS A 128 43.11 -41.73 -22.01
N GLN A 129 42.92 -41.04 -23.14
CA GLN A 129 44.02 -40.61 -24.01
C GLN A 129 44.97 -39.65 -23.29
N ILE A 130 44.43 -38.64 -22.61
CA ILE A 130 45.24 -37.66 -21.87
C ILE A 130 45.99 -38.35 -20.73
N ASN A 131 45.34 -39.20 -19.94
CA ASN A 131 45.99 -39.98 -18.87
C ASN A 131 47.15 -40.83 -19.44
N ARG A 132 46.93 -41.54 -20.56
CA ARG A 132 47.98 -42.33 -21.21
C ARG A 132 49.18 -41.48 -21.66
N ILE A 133 48.93 -40.24 -22.11
CA ILE A 133 50.01 -39.30 -22.42
C ILE A 133 50.74 -38.87 -21.15
N LEU A 134 50.02 -38.50 -20.08
CA LEU A 134 50.62 -38.00 -18.84
C LEU A 134 51.53 -39.02 -18.14
N GLU A 135 51.11 -40.29 -18.12
CA GLU A 135 51.90 -41.40 -17.55
C GLU A 135 53.15 -41.73 -18.37
N SER A 136 53.19 -41.32 -19.64
CA SER A 136 54.37 -41.51 -20.48
C SER A 136 55.57 -40.70 -19.99
N SER A 137 56.77 -41.29 -20.08
CA SER A 137 58.02 -40.57 -19.84
C SER A 137 58.12 -39.38 -20.81
N ARG A 138 58.27 -38.16 -20.29
CA ARG A 138 58.23 -36.91 -21.06
C ARG A 138 56.94 -36.72 -21.88
N GLY A 139 55.81 -37.17 -21.34
CA GLY A 139 54.49 -37.07 -21.94
C GLY A 139 53.92 -35.67 -21.92
N ASN A 140 54.13 -34.92 -23.00
CA ASN A 140 53.47 -33.64 -23.25
C ASN A 140 52.34 -33.82 -24.26
N ALA A 141 51.25 -33.05 -24.12
CA ALA A 141 50.08 -33.15 -24.99
C ALA A 141 49.82 -31.82 -25.72
N LEU A 142 49.47 -31.92 -27.00
CA LEU A 142 48.88 -30.82 -27.77
C LEU A 142 47.44 -31.21 -28.10
N LEU A 143 46.50 -30.63 -27.35
CA LEU A 143 45.07 -30.84 -27.52
C LEU A 143 44.54 -29.77 -28.48
N VAL A 144 44.08 -30.21 -29.65
CA VAL A 144 43.57 -29.31 -30.69
C VAL A 144 42.07 -29.50 -30.81
N GLY A 145 41.30 -28.43 -30.65
CA GLY A 145 39.85 -28.48 -30.83
C GLY A 145 39.18 -27.13 -30.71
N VAL A 146 37.93 -27.04 -31.16
CA VAL A 146 37.13 -25.80 -31.05
C VAL A 146 36.89 -25.38 -29.60
N GLY A 147 36.51 -24.13 -29.38
CA GLY A 147 36.16 -23.62 -28.05
C GLY A 147 35.04 -24.43 -27.40
N GLY A 148 35.12 -24.67 -26.08
CA GLY A 148 34.09 -25.42 -25.35
C GLY A 148 34.14 -26.94 -25.52
N SER A 149 35.06 -27.51 -26.29
CA SER A 149 35.19 -28.97 -26.46
C SER A 149 35.67 -29.74 -25.22
N GLY A 150 35.85 -29.06 -24.07
CA GLY A 150 36.26 -29.68 -22.81
C GLY A 150 37.77 -29.86 -22.61
N LYS A 151 38.64 -29.36 -23.50
CA LYS A 151 40.11 -29.59 -23.43
C LYS A 151 40.72 -29.34 -22.05
N GLN A 152 40.47 -28.17 -21.45
CA GLN A 152 41.03 -27.80 -20.14
C GLN A 152 40.42 -28.65 -19.03
N SER A 153 39.10 -28.76 -19.01
CA SER A 153 38.35 -29.52 -18.00
C SER A 153 38.74 -30.99 -17.95
N LEU A 154 38.81 -31.66 -19.11
CA LEU A 154 39.19 -33.07 -19.22
C LEU A 154 40.68 -33.28 -18.92
N SER A 155 41.52 -32.29 -19.23
CA SER A 155 42.94 -32.31 -18.83
C SER A 155 43.09 -32.26 -17.32
N SER A 156 42.36 -31.38 -16.63
CA SER A 156 42.41 -31.30 -15.18
C SER A 156 41.95 -32.60 -14.50
N LEU A 157 40.89 -33.22 -15.02
CA LEU A 157 40.42 -34.52 -14.52
C LEU A 157 41.46 -35.63 -14.76
N ALA A 158 42.05 -35.70 -15.95
CA ALA A 158 43.09 -36.68 -16.26
C ALA A 158 44.35 -36.50 -15.40
N SER A 159 44.76 -35.24 -15.15
CA SER A 159 45.86 -34.91 -14.25
C SER A 159 45.57 -35.34 -12.82
N PHE A 160 44.36 -35.11 -12.33
CA PHE A 160 43.93 -35.55 -11.00
C PHE A 160 43.99 -37.07 -10.85
N ILE A 161 43.50 -37.82 -11.84
CA ILE A 161 43.57 -39.29 -11.86
C ILE A 161 45.03 -39.78 -11.82
N SER A 162 45.94 -39.04 -12.44
CA SER A 162 47.37 -39.34 -12.47
C SER A 162 48.13 -38.83 -11.23
N GLY A 163 47.43 -38.24 -10.24
CA GLY A 163 48.03 -37.66 -9.04
C GLY A 163 48.93 -36.45 -9.30
N LEU A 164 48.70 -35.72 -10.40
CA LEU A 164 49.47 -34.54 -10.80
C LEU A 164 48.75 -33.26 -10.38
N GLU A 165 49.47 -32.32 -9.77
CA GLU A 165 48.94 -30.98 -9.47
C GLU A 165 48.74 -30.20 -10.78
N VAL A 166 47.59 -29.55 -10.94
CA VAL A 166 47.31 -28.75 -12.14
C VAL A 166 47.70 -27.30 -11.88
N PHE A 167 48.56 -26.74 -12.74
CA PHE A 167 48.88 -25.33 -12.76
C PHE A 167 48.38 -24.68 -14.05
N GLN A 168 47.66 -23.57 -13.90
CA GLN A 168 47.19 -22.73 -15.00
C GLN A 168 47.60 -21.28 -14.73
N ILE A 169 48.09 -20.60 -15.77
CA ILE A 169 48.48 -19.19 -15.70
C ILE A 169 47.23 -18.35 -15.40
N GLN A 170 47.32 -17.47 -14.41
CA GLN A 170 46.30 -16.48 -14.11
C GLN A 170 46.72 -15.12 -14.67
N LEU A 171 46.24 -14.78 -15.87
CA LEU A 171 46.54 -13.49 -16.48
C LEU A 171 45.92 -12.34 -15.67
N ARG A 172 46.78 -11.42 -15.22
CA ARG A 172 46.41 -10.14 -14.60
C ARG A 172 46.74 -8.99 -15.53
N THR A 173 46.10 -7.83 -15.34
CA THR A 173 46.47 -6.62 -16.10
C THR A 173 47.94 -6.28 -15.84
N GLY A 174 48.77 -6.35 -16.88
CA GLY A 174 50.22 -6.15 -16.77
C GLY A 174 51.07 -7.43 -16.68
N TYR A 175 50.47 -8.62 -16.75
CA TYR A 175 51.22 -9.88 -16.77
C TYR A 175 52.22 -9.90 -17.94
N SER A 176 53.48 -10.10 -17.60
CA SER A 176 54.62 -9.91 -18.48
C SER A 176 55.44 -11.19 -18.65
N MET A 177 56.46 -11.14 -19.52
CA MET A 177 57.44 -12.24 -19.66
C MET A 177 58.17 -12.54 -18.35
N TYR A 178 58.36 -11.55 -17.48
CA TYR A 178 59.04 -11.73 -16.19
C TYR A 178 58.19 -12.58 -15.24
N ASP A 179 56.87 -12.34 -15.21
CA ASP A 179 55.93 -13.10 -14.38
C ASP A 179 55.88 -14.57 -14.85
N LEU A 180 55.87 -14.81 -16.17
CA LEU A 180 55.93 -16.17 -16.72
C LEU A 180 57.24 -16.89 -16.39
N ARG A 181 58.38 -16.19 -16.41
CA ARG A 181 59.65 -16.79 -15.99
C ARG A 181 59.62 -17.18 -14.51
N THR A 182 59.04 -16.34 -13.65
CA THR A 182 58.87 -16.63 -12.22
C THR A 182 57.94 -17.83 -11.99
N ASP A 183 56.80 -17.89 -12.69
CA ASP A 183 55.88 -19.04 -12.60
C ASP A 183 56.58 -20.33 -13.06
N LEU A 184 57.35 -20.29 -14.15
CA LEU A 184 58.09 -21.43 -14.64
C LEU A 184 59.24 -21.84 -13.71
N SER A 185 59.96 -20.89 -13.09
CA SER A 185 61.03 -21.21 -12.14
C SER A 185 60.47 -21.92 -10.90
N ASP A 186 59.34 -21.45 -10.38
CA ASP A 186 58.61 -22.11 -9.28
C ASP A 186 58.16 -23.54 -9.64
N LEU A 187 57.66 -23.74 -10.86
CA LEU A 187 57.28 -25.07 -11.36
C LEU A 187 58.48 -26.01 -11.48
N TYR A 188 59.61 -25.51 -11.95
CA TYR A 188 60.87 -26.25 -12.04
C TYR A 188 61.39 -26.63 -10.64
N LEU A 189 61.35 -25.72 -9.68
CA LEU A 189 61.75 -25.99 -8.29
C LEU A 189 60.85 -27.06 -7.64
N LYS A 190 59.53 -26.94 -7.77
CA LYS A 190 58.60 -27.95 -7.23
C LYS A 190 58.78 -29.32 -7.89
N SER A 191 58.92 -29.36 -9.21
CA SER A 191 59.02 -30.63 -9.95
C SER A 191 60.40 -31.29 -9.81
N GLY A 192 61.46 -30.49 -9.87
CA GLY A 192 62.84 -30.97 -9.91
C GLY A 192 63.49 -31.15 -8.53
N LEU A 193 63.16 -30.29 -7.55
CA LEU A 193 63.75 -30.36 -6.21
C LEU A 193 62.87 -31.16 -5.25
N LYS A 194 61.56 -30.89 -5.21
CA LYS A 194 60.62 -31.66 -4.35
C LYS A 194 60.12 -32.95 -5.01
N GLY A 195 60.27 -33.10 -6.32
CA GLY A 195 59.81 -34.28 -7.05
C GLY A 195 58.30 -34.38 -7.23
N ILE A 196 57.56 -33.28 -7.01
CA ILE A 196 56.10 -33.24 -7.15
C ILE A 196 55.74 -33.32 -8.63
N GLY A 197 54.76 -34.16 -8.98
CA GLY A 197 54.25 -34.24 -10.35
C GLY A 197 53.31 -33.08 -10.65
N ILE A 198 53.56 -32.35 -11.73
CA ILE A 198 52.79 -31.15 -12.08
C ILE A 198 52.39 -31.19 -13.56
N THR A 199 51.14 -30.84 -13.83
CA THR A 199 50.64 -30.58 -15.19
C THR A 199 50.48 -29.08 -15.40
N PHE A 200 51.31 -28.52 -16.26
CA PHE A 200 51.20 -27.15 -16.75
C PHE A 200 50.22 -27.10 -17.92
N VAL A 201 49.07 -26.44 -17.74
CA VAL A 201 48.04 -26.30 -18.77
C VAL A 201 48.01 -24.87 -19.31
N MET A 202 48.25 -24.72 -20.62
CA MET A 202 48.24 -23.43 -21.31
C MET A 202 47.25 -23.45 -22.47
N SER A 203 46.34 -22.48 -22.53
CA SER A 203 45.40 -22.30 -23.65
C SER A 203 45.75 -21.06 -24.48
N ASP A 204 45.10 -20.92 -25.64
CA ASP A 204 45.23 -19.71 -26.48
C ASP A 204 44.96 -18.42 -25.71
N SER A 205 44.00 -18.44 -24.77
CA SER A 205 43.65 -17.28 -23.95
C SER A 205 44.75 -16.86 -22.97
N HIS A 206 45.70 -17.75 -22.65
CA HIS A 206 46.82 -17.46 -21.75
C HIS A 206 48.03 -16.84 -22.48
N ILE A 207 48.01 -16.79 -23.81
CA ILE A 207 49.10 -16.24 -24.63
C ILE A 207 48.83 -14.76 -24.89
N ALA A 208 49.34 -13.89 -24.02
CA ALA A 208 49.24 -12.44 -24.20
C ALA A 208 50.24 -11.91 -25.25
N ASP A 209 51.44 -12.50 -25.31
CA ASP A 209 52.49 -12.22 -26.31
C ASP A 209 53.00 -13.55 -26.89
N GLU A 210 53.20 -13.62 -28.20
CA GLU A 210 53.75 -14.79 -28.89
C GLU A 210 55.16 -15.16 -28.38
N LYS A 211 55.89 -14.21 -27.77
CA LYS A 211 57.18 -14.49 -27.11
C LYS A 211 57.07 -15.50 -25.98
N PHE A 212 55.88 -15.70 -25.38
CA PHE A 212 55.67 -16.70 -24.33
C PHE A 212 55.99 -18.10 -24.86
N LEU A 213 55.68 -18.36 -26.14
CA LEU A 213 55.91 -19.64 -26.78
C LEU A 213 57.39 -19.94 -27.01
N VAL A 214 58.28 -18.95 -26.97
CA VAL A 214 59.73 -19.18 -27.01
C VAL A 214 60.15 -20.00 -25.78
N LEU A 215 59.73 -19.58 -24.58
CA LEU A 215 60.06 -20.29 -23.33
C LEU A 215 59.47 -21.70 -23.32
N ILE A 216 58.23 -21.85 -23.80
CA ILE A 216 57.57 -23.16 -23.89
C ILE A 216 58.27 -24.06 -24.92
N ASN A 217 58.71 -23.51 -26.05
CA ASN A 217 59.46 -24.26 -27.05
C ASN A 217 60.78 -24.79 -26.48
N ASP A 218 61.51 -23.98 -25.71
CA ASP A 218 62.77 -24.39 -25.07
C ASP A 218 62.55 -25.44 -23.98
N MET A 219 61.49 -25.28 -23.17
CA MET A 219 61.04 -26.28 -22.20
C MET A 219 60.71 -27.63 -22.86
N LEU A 220 59.99 -27.61 -24.00
CA LEU A 220 59.61 -28.83 -24.71
C LEU A 220 60.81 -29.48 -25.42
N ALA A 221 61.70 -28.69 -26.03
CA ALA A 221 62.87 -29.15 -26.77
C ALA A 221 63.93 -29.73 -25.84
N PHE A 222 64.46 -28.89 -24.95
CA PHE A 222 65.64 -29.20 -24.15
C PHE A 222 65.28 -29.56 -22.70
N GLY A 223 64.15 -29.05 -22.20
CA GLY A 223 63.79 -29.12 -20.79
C GLY A 223 64.49 -28.07 -19.93
N GLU A 224 65.25 -27.19 -20.55
CA GLU A 224 65.98 -26.09 -19.92
C GLU A 224 65.62 -24.80 -20.65
N ILE A 225 65.36 -23.74 -19.89
CA ILE A 225 65.02 -22.42 -20.40
C ILE A 225 66.21 -21.51 -20.08
N SER A 226 66.70 -20.78 -21.08
CA SER A 226 67.81 -19.84 -20.89
C SER A 226 67.43 -18.71 -19.93
N GLU A 227 68.35 -18.34 -19.04
CA GLU A 227 68.17 -17.28 -18.04
C GLU A 227 66.97 -17.49 -17.11
N LEU A 228 66.58 -18.75 -16.84
CA LEU A 228 65.51 -19.05 -15.88
C LEU A 228 65.99 -18.93 -14.43
N PHE A 229 67.22 -19.37 -14.17
CA PHE A 229 67.86 -19.32 -12.85
C PHE A 229 69.17 -18.53 -12.93
N THR A 230 69.47 -17.81 -11.86
CA THR A 230 70.78 -17.20 -11.65
C THR A 230 71.82 -18.25 -11.24
N ASP A 231 73.12 -17.94 -11.40
CA ASP A 231 74.20 -18.88 -11.03
C ASP A 231 74.13 -19.29 -9.55
N ASP A 232 73.74 -18.36 -8.67
CA ASP A 232 73.55 -18.60 -7.23
C ASP A 232 72.41 -19.59 -6.96
N GLU A 233 71.27 -19.45 -7.66
CA GLU A 233 70.13 -20.38 -7.55
C GLU A 233 70.48 -21.77 -8.07
N VAL A 234 71.24 -21.86 -9.16
CA VAL A 234 71.72 -23.14 -9.69
C VAL A 234 72.59 -23.86 -8.64
N ASP A 235 73.48 -23.15 -7.96
CA ASP A 235 74.31 -23.73 -6.91
C ASP A 235 73.48 -24.19 -5.69
N ILE A 236 72.42 -23.46 -5.32
CA ILE A 236 71.47 -23.89 -4.29
C ILE A 236 70.78 -25.20 -4.69
N ILE A 237 70.27 -25.29 -5.92
CA ILE A 237 69.60 -26.50 -6.45
C ILE A 237 70.58 -27.68 -6.48
N VAL A 238 71.78 -27.47 -7.00
CA VAL A 238 72.83 -28.50 -7.09
C VAL A 238 73.15 -29.03 -5.70
N ASN A 239 73.37 -28.16 -4.71
CA ASN A 239 73.71 -28.55 -3.35
C ASN A 239 72.60 -29.35 -2.67
N ALA A 240 71.33 -29.03 -2.95
CA ALA A 240 70.19 -29.79 -2.42
C ALA A 240 70.13 -31.23 -2.99
N LEU A 241 70.51 -31.43 -4.25
CA LEU A 241 70.39 -32.72 -4.94
C LEU A 241 71.59 -33.65 -4.76
N ARG A 242 72.75 -33.16 -4.29
CA ARG A 242 73.97 -33.98 -4.12
C ARG A 242 73.72 -35.25 -3.31
N ASN A 243 72.93 -35.15 -2.23
CA ASN A 243 72.63 -36.29 -1.36
C ASN A 243 71.83 -37.38 -2.08
N GLU A 244 70.82 -37.00 -2.88
CA GLU A 244 70.03 -37.96 -3.67
C GLU A 244 70.87 -38.61 -4.77
N ILE A 245 71.78 -37.87 -5.38
CA ILE A 245 72.63 -38.39 -6.47
C ILE A 245 73.61 -39.43 -5.93
N ARG A 246 74.19 -39.17 -4.75
CA ARG A 246 75.02 -40.17 -4.05
C ARG A 246 74.24 -41.45 -3.75
N GLN A 247 72.95 -41.34 -3.41
CA GLN A 247 72.07 -42.52 -3.20
C GLN A 247 71.79 -43.29 -4.49
N THR A 248 71.69 -42.62 -5.64
CA THR A 248 71.53 -43.28 -6.95
C THR A 248 72.82 -43.89 -7.50
N GLY A 249 73.95 -43.74 -6.81
CA GLY A 249 75.25 -44.31 -7.21
C GLY A 249 75.99 -43.52 -8.29
N MET A 250 75.54 -42.32 -8.64
CA MET A 250 76.23 -41.44 -9.59
C MET A 250 77.27 -40.54 -8.88
N MET A 251 78.30 -40.12 -9.61
CA MET A 251 79.30 -39.17 -9.07
C MET A 251 78.69 -37.78 -8.86
N ASP A 252 78.93 -37.21 -7.68
CA ASP A 252 78.57 -35.85 -7.27
C ASP A 252 79.43 -34.80 -8.01
N THR A 253 79.10 -34.57 -9.28
CA THR A 253 79.61 -33.45 -10.07
C THR A 253 78.48 -32.46 -10.34
N LYS A 254 78.79 -31.17 -10.46
CA LYS A 254 77.79 -30.13 -10.77
C LYS A 254 76.99 -30.46 -12.03
N GLU A 255 77.66 -30.97 -13.07
CA GLU A 255 77.01 -31.40 -14.30
C GLU A 255 76.04 -32.57 -14.13
N ASN A 256 76.41 -33.58 -13.35
CA ASN A 256 75.53 -34.72 -13.09
C ASN A 256 74.32 -34.29 -12.27
N CYS A 257 74.52 -33.38 -11.30
CA CYS A 257 73.44 -32.76 -10.54
C CYS A 257 72.44 -32.03 -11.42
N TRP A 258 72.95 -31.20 -12.32
CA TRP A 258 72.10 -30.46 -13.24
C TRP A 258 71.36 -31.39 -14.22
N LYS A 259 72.05 -32.37 -14.81
CA LYS A 259 71.41 -33.36 -15.69
C LYS A 259 70.34 -34.18 -14.97
N PHE A 260 70.55 -34.54 -13.72
CA PHE A 260 69.56 -35.24 -12.90
C PHE A 260 68.33 -34.36 -12.64
N PHE A 261 68.55 -33.11 -12.24
CA PHE A 261 67.48 -32.12 -12.04
C PHE A 261 66.63 -31.97 -13.30
N ILE A 262 67.24 -31.67 -14.45
CA ILE A 262 66.53 -31.48 -15.71
C ILE A 262 65.80 -32.75 -16.15
N ASN A 263 66.39 -33.93 -15.99
CA ASN A 263 65.69 -35.18 -16.29
C ASN A 263 64.48 -35.41 -15.38
N ARG A 264 64.59 -35.07 -14.09
CA ARG A 264 63.46 -35.16 -13.15
C ARG A 264 62.36 -34.17 -13.52
N VAL A 265 62.71 -32.93 -13.83
CA VAL A 265 61.76 -31.92 -14.33
C VAL A 265 61.06 -32.45 -15.58
N ARG A 266 61.79 -32.90 -16.61
CA ARG A 266 61.17 -33.43 -17.85
C ARG A 266 60.28 -34.66 -17.64
N ASN A 267 60.50 -35.42 -16.57
CA ASN A 267 59.69 -36.59 -16.24
C ASN A 267 58.46 -36.24 -15.39
N ARG A 268 58.54 -35.23 -14.52
CA ARG A 268 57.49 -34.87 -13.56
C ARG A 268 56.65 -33.66 -13.97
N LEU A 269 57.23 -32.70 -14.68
CA LEU A 269 56.54 -31.55 -15.26
C LEU A 269 56.02 -31.93 -16.65
N LYS A 270 54.70 -32.02 -16.77
CA LYS A 270 54.00 -32.32 -18.02
C LYS A 270 53.37 -31.05 -18.57
N CYS A 271 53.51 -30.81 -19.86
CA CYS A 271 52.90 -29.65 -20.53
C CYS A 271 51.71 -30.09 -21.38
N ILE A 272 50.55 -29.47 -21.16
CA ILE A 272 49.36 -29.62 -22.00
C ILE A 272 49.05 -28.28 -22.66
N LEU A 273 49.12 -28.25 -23.98
CA LEU A 273 48.77 -27.10 -24.81
C LEU A 273 47.37 -27.29 -25.38
N CYS A 274 46.45 -26.38 -25.07
CA CYS A 274 45.06 -26.41 -25.51
C CYS A 274 44.82 -25.34 -26.58
N PHE A 275 44.97 -25.70 -27.85
CA PHE A 275 44.86 -24.76 -28.97
C PHE A 275 43.62 -24.98 -29.84
N SER A 276 43.15 -23.90 -30.44
CA SER A 276 42.06 -23.89 -31.42
C SER A 276 42.61 -24.12 -32.82
N PRO A 277 41.98 -25.00 -33.62
CA PRO A 277 42.32 -25.16 -35.03
C PRO A 277 41.73 -24.05 -35.91
N VAL A 278 40.86 -23.19 -35.34
CA VAL A 278 40.18 -22.13 -36.09
C VAL A 278 41.16 -21.00 -36.40
N GLY A 279 41.21 -20.58 -37.67
CA GLY A 279 42.09 -19.52 -38.14
C GLY A 279 43.47 -20.02 -38.56
N THR A 280 44.43 -19.09 -38.70
CA THR A 280 45.79 -19.38 -39.18
C THR A 280 46.84 -19.43 -38.05
N THR A 281 46.47 -19.02 -36.84
CA THR A 281 47.37 -18.86 -35.68
C THR A 281 48.09 -20.15 -35.32
N LEU A 282 47.36 -21.27 -35.17
CA LEU A 282 47.95 -22.58 -34.87
C LEU A 282 48.99 -23.00 -35.92
N ARG A 283 48.69 -22.80 -37.21
CA ARG A 283 49.60 -23.13 -38.31
C ARG A 283 50.87 -22.26 -38.29
N THR A 284 50.73 -20.97 -37.99
CA THR A 284 51.87 -20.06 -37.88
C THR A 284 52.75 -20.43 -36.68
N ARG A 285 52.15 -20.68 -35.52
CA ARG A 285 52.86 -21.12 -34.31
C ARG A 285 53.57 -22.45 -34.50
N ALA A 286 52.93 -23.43 -35.12
CA ALA A 286 53.53 -24.73 -35.42
C ALA A 286 54.78 -24.63 -36.32
N ARG A 287 54.83 -23.61 -37.19
CA ARG A 287 56.01 -23.34 -38.05
C ARG A 287 57.11 -22.58 -37.30
N GLN A 288 56.73 -21.62 -36.46
CA GLN A 288 57.68 -20.80 -35.68
C GLN A 288 58.30 -21.57 -34.51
N PHE A 289 57.54 -22.48 -33.89
CA PHE A 289 57.91 -23.23 -32.69
C PHE A 289 57.77 -24.74 -32.92
N PRO A 290 58.71 -25.40 -33.61
CA PRO A 290 58.59 -26.80 -34.01
C PRO A 290 58.48 -27.79 -32.82
N ALA A 291 59.01 -27.43 -31.64
CA ALA A 291 58.95 -28.32 -30.47
C ALA A 291 57.51 -28.56 -29.98
N ILE A 292 56.61 -27.61 -30.24
CA ILE A 292 55.17 -27.73 -29.93
C ILE A 292 54.55 -28.94 -30.64
N VAL A 293 54.99 -29.26 -31.86
CA VAL A 293 54.45 -30.38 -32.65
C VAL A 293 55.32 -31.63 -32.50
N ASN A 294 56.64 -31.48 -32.49
CA ASN A 294 57.56 -32.62 -32.51
C ASN A 294 57.66 -33.33 -31.15
N ASN A 295 57.53 -32.59 -30.04
CA ASN A 295 57.75 -33.10 -28.69
C ASN A 295 56.46 -33.21 -27.86
N THR A 296 55.30 -33.15 -28.52
CA THR A 296 53.99 -33.37 -27.91
C THR A 296 53.24 -34.47 -28.65
N SER A 297 52.36 -35.16 -27.94
CA SER A 297 51.37 -36.05 -28.54
C SER A 297 50.16 -35.22 -28.93
N ILE A 298 49.86 -35.20 -30.23
CA ILE A 298 48.73 -34.44 -30.77
C ILE A 298 47.46 -35.25 -30.57
N ASN A 299 46.44 -34.63 -30.01
CA ASN A 299 45.11 -35.21 -29.89
C ASN A 299 44.05 -34.22 -30.41
N TRP A 300 43.30 -34.65 -31.42
CA TRP A 300 42.24 -33.87 -32.04
C TRP A 300 40.88 -34.12 -31.38
N PHE A 301 40.36 -33.07 -30.75
CA PHE A 301 38.99 -32.99 -30.26
C PHE A 301 38.05 -32.70 -31.42
N GLN A 302 37.35 -33.74 -31.84
CA GLN A 302 36.33 -33.66 -32.88
C GLN A 302 35.10 -32.91 -32.39
N THR A 303 34.27 -32.46 -33.33
CA THR A 303 32.93 -31.95 -33.03
C THR A 303 32.10 -33.02 -32.34
N TRP A 304 31.26 -32.60 -31.39
CA TRP A 304 30.41 -33.53 -30.66
C TRP A 304 29.40 -34.21 -31.61
N PRO A 305 29.32 -35.54 -31.60
CA PRO A 305 28.28 -36.25 -32.35
C PRO A 305 26.89 -35.95 -31.76
N GLU A 306 25.84 -36.30 -32.52
CA GLU A 306 24.46 -36.08 -32.11
C GLU A 306 24.13 -36.76 -30.77
N ASP A 307 24.68 -37.96 -30.53
CA ASP A 307 24.52 -38.68 -29.27
C ASP A 307 25.15 -37.95 -28.07
N ALA A 308 26.30 -37.30 -28.27
CA ALA A 308 26.94 -36.49 -27.25
C ALA A 308 26.11 -35.24 -26.94
N LEU A 309 25.61 -34.55 -27.97
CA LEU A 309 24.72 -33.39 -27.81
C LEU A 309 23.44 -33.76 -27.07
N ARG A 310 22.85 -34.93 -27.38
CA ARG A 310 21.69 -35.48 -26.67
C ARG A 310 22.00 -35.78 -25.22
N SER A 311 23.11 -36.47 -24.94
CA SER A 311 23.52 -36.81 -23.56
C SER A 311 23.75 -35.55 -22.72
N VAL A 312 24.42 -34.54 -23.29
CA VAL A 312 24.70 -33.26 -22.62
C VAL A 312 23.40 -32.51 -22.34
N SER A 313 22.55 -32.31 -23.35
CA SER A 313 21.28 -31.60 -23.17
C SER A 313 20.34 -32.32 -22.21
N THR A 314 20.26 -33.65 -22.25
CA THR A 314 19.45 -34.42 -21.29
C THR A 314 19.90 -34.15 -19.86
N ARG A 315 21.21 -34.20 -19.58
CA ARG A 315 21.76 -33.95 -18.26
C ARG A 315 21.45 -32.55 -17.73
N PHE A 316 21.61 -31.52 -18.55
CA PHE A 316 21.30 -30.15 -18.14
C PHE A 316 19.78 -29.89 -18.00
N LEU A 317 18.94 -30.57 -18.78
CA LEU A 317 17.48 -30.46 -18.68
C LEU A 317 16.92 -31.28 -17.49
N GLU A 318 17.64 -32.30 -17.01
CA GLU A 318 17.27 -33.01 -15.78
C GLU A 318 17.24 -32.07 -14.57
N GLU A 319 18.22 -31.16 -14.47
CA GLU A 319 18.33 -30.14 -13.41
C GLU A 319 17.19 -29.12 -13.44
N LEU A 320 16.45 -29.03 -14.54
CA LEU A 320 15.38 -28.06 -14.71
C LEU A 320 14.04 -28.63 -14.24
N GLU A 321 13.57 -28.18 -13.08
CA GLU A 321 12.32 -28.64 -12.44
C GLU A 321 11.06 -28.13 -13.15
N ASP A 322 11.09 -26.92 -13.71
CA ASP A 322 9.92 -26.30 -14.35
C ASP A 322 9.49 -26.98 -15.67
N LEU A 323 10.35 -27.83 -16.27
CA LEU A 323 10.06 -28.58 -17.49
C LEU A 323 9.52 -29.96 -17.13
N PRO A 324 8.29 -30.31 -17.54
CA PRO A 324 7.75 -31.64 -17.28
C PRO A 324 8.62 -32.74 -17.88
N ASN A 325 8.78 -33.85 -17.15
CA ASN A 325 9.64 -34.98 -17.53
C ASN A 325 9.29 -35.56 -18.91
N GLU A 326 8.02 -35.50 -19.31
CA GLU A 326 7.55 -35.95 -20.62
C GLU A 326 8.18 -35.19 -21.79
N TYR A 327 8.49 -33.90 -21.60
CA TYR A 327 9.05 -33.05 -22.66
C TYR A 327 10.57 -32.99 -22.65
N LYS A 328 11.24 -33.38 -21.55
CA LYS A 328 12.70 -33.31 -21.42
C LYS A 328 13.43 -34.04 -22.56
N LEU A 329 13.00 -35.25 -22.88
CA LEU A 329 13.58 -36.03 -23.97
C LEU A 329 13.38 -35.36 -25.34
N SER A 330 12.15 -34.92 -25.63
CA SER A 330 11.81 -34.26 -26.90
C SER A 330 12.57 -32.95 -27.09
N VAL A 331 12.72 -32.15 -26.04
CA VAL A 331 13.49 -30.90 -26.05
C VAL A 331 14.99 -31.18 -26.26
N SER A 332 15.54 -32.21 -25.59
CA SER A 332 16.94 -32.63 -25.79
C SER A 332 17.21 -33.03 -27.25
N LEU A 333 16.35 -33.86 -27.84
CA LEU A 333 16.45 -34.27 -29.25
C LEU A 333 16.37 -33.06 -30.19
N PHE A 334 15.44 -32.13 -29.92
CA PHE A 334 15.28 -30.92 -30.72
C PHE A 334 16.50 -30.00 -30.64
N MET A 335 17.06 -29.79 -29.45
CA MET A 335 18.28 -28.98 -29.27
C MET A 335 19.44 -29.57 -30.06
N SER A 336 19.64 -30.89 -30.00
CA SER A 336 20.67 -31.59 -30.76
C SER A 336 20.50 -31.42 -32.27
N TYR A 337 19.29 -31.65 -32.78
CA TYR A 337 18.94 -31.46 -34.19
C TYR A 337 19.17 -30.01 -34.66
N VAL A 338 18.74 -29.02 -33.87
CA VAL A 338 18.95 -27.60 -34.21
C VAL A 338 20.44 -27.28 -34.28
N HIS A 339 21.26 -27.76 -33.33
CA HIS A 339 22.70 -27.52 -33.38
C HIS A 339 23.35 -28.11 -34.64
N THR A 340 22.99 -29.35 -35.00
CA THR A 340 23.50 -30.01 -36.22
C THR A 340 23.05 -29.28 -37.49
N SER A 341 21.78 -28.91 -37.60
CA SER A 341 21.27 -28.18 -38.77
C SER A 341 21.92 -26.80 -38.95
N VAL A 342 22.31 -26.11 -37.87
CA VAL A 342 23.06 -24.85 -37.97
C VAL A 342 24.47 -25.10 -38.55
N ASN A 343 25.08 -26.26 -38.34
CA ASN A 343 26.37 -26.62 -38.95
C ASN A 343 26.23 -26.76 -40.47
N ASP A 344 25.15 -27.41 -40.92
CA ASP A 344 24.84 -27.58 -42.34
C ASP A 344 24.56 -26.23 -43.01
N ILE A 345 23.74 -25.40 -42.38
CA ILE A 345 23.43 -24.04 -42.86
C ILE A 345 24.68 -23.16 -42.84
N SER A 346 25.56 -23.27 -41.84
CA SER A 346 26.82 -22.51 -41.78
C SER A 346 27.77 -22.88 -42.92
N SER A 347 27.75 -24.15 -43.35
CA SER A 347 28.51 -24.61 -44.52
C SER A 347 27.98 -24.00 -45.82
N LEU A 348 26.65 -23.94 -45.97
CA LEU A 348 26.01 -23.27 -47.11
C LEU A 348 26.25 -21.75 -47.09
N TYR A 349 26.19 -21.12 -45.92
CA TYR A 349 26.48 -19.70 -45.72
C TYR A 349 27.91 -19.36 -46.13
N LEU A 350 28.88 -20.21 -45.78
CA LEU A 350 30.26 -20.05 -46.22
C LEU A 350 30.39 -20.11 -47.75
N GLN A 351 29.68 -21.04 -48.41
CA GLN A 351 29.71 -21.17 -49.86
C GLN A 351 29.15 -19.93 -50.56
N ASN A 352 28.04 -19.38 -50.05
CA ASN A 352 27.34 -18.26 -50.66
C ASN A 352 27.98 -16.90 -50.33
N GLU A 353 28.23 -16.62 -49.06
CA GLU A 353 28.66 -15.30 -48.56
C GLU A 353 30.18 -15.20 -48.35
N ARG A 354 30.91 -16.33 -48.44
CA ARG A 354 32.35 -16.42 -48.15
C ARG A 354 32.73 -15.92 -46.75
N ARG A 355 31.76 -15.97 -45.82
CA ARG A 355 31.92 -15.60 -44.41
C ARG A 355 31.78 -16.86 -43.56
N TYR A 356 32.69 -17.03 -42.63
CA TYR A 356 32.64 -18.14 -41.69
C TYR A 356 31.68 -17.81 -40.54
N ASN A 357 30.80 -18.75 -40.24
CA ASN A 357 30.08 -18.82 -38.98
C ASN A 357 30.54 -20.08 -38.23
N TYR A 358 30.99 -19.93 -36.99
CA TYR A 358 31.52 -21.04 -36.20
C TYR A 358 30.53 -21.40 -35.10
N THR A 359 29.99 -22.60 -35.19
CA THR A 359 29.27 -23.27 -34.11
C THR A 359 30.25 -24.04 -33.24
N THR A 360 30.07 -23.97 -31.93
CA THR A 360 30.93 -24.66 -30.98
C THR A 360 30.11 -25.34 -29.89
N PRO A 361 30.67 -26.35 -29.21
CA PRO A 361 30.03 -26.89 -28.01
C PRO A 361 29.69 -25.82 -26.96
N LYS A 362 30.49 -24.74 -26.86
CA LYS A 362 30.17 -23.60 -25.99
C LYS A 362 28.86 -22.91 -26.39
N THR A 363 28.65 -22.67 -27.68
CA THR A 363 27.39 -22.07 -28.16
C THR A 363 26.19 -22.99 -27.93
N PHE A 364 26.38 -24.31 -27.91
CA PHE A 364 25.34 -25.27 -27.54
C PHE A 364 25.00 -25.19 -26.05
N LEU A 365 26.01 -25.11 -25.17
CA LEU A 365 25.78 -24.89 -23.74
C LEU A 365 25.11 -23.54 -23.45
N GLU A 366 25.45 -22.49 -24.22
CA GLU A 366 24.78 -21.19 -24.15
C GLU A 366 23.32 -21.28 -24.62
N GLN A 367 23.01 -22.06 -25.65
CA GLN A 367 21.63 -22.33 -26.09
C GLN A 367 20.81 -23.00 -24.98
N ILE A 368 21.36 -24.02 -24.32
CA ILE A 368 20.71 -24.71 -23.20
C ILE A 368 20.48 -23.72 -22.05
N SER A 369 21.52 -22.97 -21.65
CA SER A 369 21.44 -21.98 -20.57
C SER A 369 20.40 -20.89 -20.85
N LEU A 370 20.37 -20.36 -22.08
CA LEU A 370 19.39 -19.37 -22.52
C LEU A 370 17.97 -19.94 -22.49
N TYR A 371 17.78 -21.16 -23.00
CA TYR A 371 16.48 -21.84 -22.95
C TYR A 371 16.00 -22.00 -21.52
N SER A 372 16.85 -22.54 -20.64
CA SER A 372 16.55 -22.74 -19.22
C SER A 372 16.17 -21.43 -18.53
N LYS A 373 16.94 -20.36 -18.74
CA LYS A 373 16.66 -19.04 -18.18
C LYS A 373 15.30 -18.51 -18.65
N LEU A 374 15.06 -18.52 -19.96
CA LEU A 374 13.82 -18.00 -20.54
C LEU A 374 12.60 -18.81 -20.08
N LEU A 375 12.74 -20.13 -19.96
CA LEU A 375 11.65 -20.99 -19.52
C LEU A 375 11.23 -20.66 -18.08
N VAL A 376 12.20 -20.54 -17.17
CA VAL A 376 11.94 -20.16 -15.76
C VAL A 376 11.29 -18.79 -15.67
N GLU A 377 11.83 -17.80 -16.38
CA GLU A 377 11.31 -16.42 -16.40
C GLU A 377 9.87 -16.36 -16.92
N ARG A 378 9.60 -17.03 -18.06
CA ARG A 378 8.26 -17.04 -18.66
C ARG A 378 7.26 -17.82 -17.83
N ILE A 379 7.66 -18.93 -17.22
CA ILE A 379 6.78 -19.70 -16.33
C ILE A 379 6.44 -18.88 -15.09
N TYR A 380 7.40 -18.16 -14.52
CA TYR A 380 7.15 -17.24 -13.42
C TYR A 380 6.14 -16.15 -13.80
N ASP A 381 6.35 -15.47 -14.94
CA ASP A 381 5.43 -14.43 -15.44
C ASP A 381 4.01 -14.96 -15.62
N VAL A 382 3.87 -16.13 -16.24
CA VAL A 382 2.57 -16.77 -16.47
C VAL A 382 1.92 -17.20 -15.15
N LYS A 383 2.67 -17.82 -14.22
CA LYS A 383 2.18 -18.17 -12.88
C LYS A 383 1.71 -16.91 -12.13
N ALA A 384 2.46 -15.81 -12.18
CA ALA A 384 2.07 -14.55 -11.56
C ALA A 384 0.79 -13.97 -12.18
N MET A 385 0.64 -14.05 -13.51
CA MET A 385 -0.58 -13.62 -14.21
C MET A 385 -1.79 -14.48 -13.83
N ILE A 386 -1.60 -15.80 -13.71
CA ILE A 386 -2.62 -16.75 -13.25
C ILE A 386 -3.05 -16.42 -11.82
N GLU A 387 -2.11 -16.19 -10.90
CA GLU A 387 -2.43 -15.85 -9.51
C GLU A 387 -3.15 -14.51 -9.39
N ARG A 388 -2.76 -13.51 -10.20
CA ARG A 388 -3.49 -12.24 -10.30
C ARG A 388 -4.93 -12.45 -10.76
N LEU A 389 -5.14 -13.27 -11.79
CA LEU A 389 -6.48 -13.60 -12.31
C LEU A 389 -7.31 -14.38 -11.28
N LYS A 390 -6.73 -15.39 -10.61
CA LYS A 390 -7.38 -16.13 -9.52
C LYS A 390 -7.81 -15.22 -8.38
N SER A 391 -6.93 -14.30 -7.95
CA SER A 391 -7.24 -13.31 -6.92
C SER A 391 -8.37 -12.37 -7.37
N GLY A 392 -8.35 -11.94 -8.63
CA GLY A 392 -9.44 -11.16 -9.24
C GLY A 392 -10.77 -11.92 -9.25
N LEU A 393 -10.78 -13.17 -9.68
CA LEU A 393 -11.95 -14.04 -9.68
C LEU A 393 -12.51 -14.24 -8.28
N LYS A 394 -11.66 -14.49 -7.28
CA LYS A 394 -12.07 -14.65 -5.89
C LYS A 394 -12.73 -13.38 -5.33
N LYS A 395 -12.22 -12.19 -5.70
CA LYS A 395 -12.85 -10.91 -5.34
C LYS A 395 -14.20 -10.73 -6.03
N LEU A 396 -14.31 -11.06 -7.32
CA LEU A 396 -15.57 -10.98 -8.05
C LEU A 396 -16.62 -11.92 -7.47
N GLU A 397 -16.23 -13.16 -7.14
CA GLU A 397 -17.09 -14.12 -6.46
C GLU A 397 -17.56 -13.60 -5.10
N SER A 398 -16.65 -13.08 -4.28
CA SER A 398 -17.00 -12.46 -2.99
C SER A 398 -17.94 -11.26 -3.15
N CYS A 399 -17.72 -10.41 -4.16
CA CYS A 399 -18.61 -9.28 -4.44
C CYS A 399 -19.99 -9.76 -4.93
N ALA A 400 -20.05 -10.81 -5.75
CA ALA A 400 -21.31 -11.39 -6.21
C ALA A 400 -22.13 -11.93 -5.02
N VAL A 401 -21.48 -12.61 -4.07
CA VAL A 401 -22.11 -13.06 -2.81
C VAL A 401 -22.63 -11.86 -2.02
N GLN A 402 -21.81 -10.83 -1.77
CA GLN A 402 -22.24 -9.64 -1.03
C GLN A 402 -23.39 -8.88 -1.72
N VAL A 403 -23.38 -8.75 -3.05
CA VAL A 403 -24.48 -8.13 -3.81
C VAL A 403 -25.75 -8.96 -3.70
N SER A 404 -25.65 -10.30 -3.70
CA SER A 404 -26.81 -11.16 -3.51
C SER A 404 -27.44 -10.99 -2.13
N GLU A 405 -26.61 -10.90 -1.06
CA GLU A 405 -27.07 -10.64 0.30
C GLU A 405 -27.71 -9.24 0.42
N LEU A 406 -27.08 -8.21 -0.15
CA LEU A 406 -27.62 -6.85 -0.15
C LEU A 406 -28.96 -6.76 -0.89
N ARG A 407 -29.14 -7.51 -1.99
CA ARG A 407 -30.45 -7.56 -2.69
C ARG A 407 -31.55 -8.13 -1.80
N VAL A 408 -31.25 -9.14 -0.98
CA VAL A 408 -32.22 -9.69 -0.01
C VAL A 408 -32.57 -8.63 1.04
N VAL A 409 -31.57 -7.95 1.60
CA VAL A 409 -31.79 -6.87 2.59
C VAL A 409 -32.61 -5.73 1.99
N LEU A 410 -32.27 -5.30 0.78
CA LEU A 410 -32.95 -4.18 0.10
C LEU A 410 -34.41 -4.51 -0.22
N ALA A 411 -34.70 -5.75 -0.64
CA ALA A 411 -36.08 -6.20 -0.84
C ALA A 411 -36.91 -6.16 0.46
N VAL A 412 -36.32 -6.52 1.61
CA VAL A 412 -36.99 -6.40 2.91
C VAL A 412 -37.19 -4.93 3.29
N GLN A 413 -36.19 -4.09 3.10
CA GLN A 413 -36.27 -2.67 3.40
C GLN A 413 -37.26 -1.92 2.50
N GLU A 414 -37.39 -2.26 1.22
CA GLU A 414 -38.40 -1.68 0.33
C GLU A 414 -39.83 -1.98 0.81
N ILE A 415 -40.09 -3.20 1.31
CA ILE A 415 -41.38 -3.56 1.90
C ILE A 415 -41.63 -2.73 3.17
N GLU A 416 -40.62 -2.59 4.04
CA GLU A 416 -40.75 -1.77 5.26
C GLU A 416 -40.94 -0.29 4.94
N LEU A 417 -40.23 0.24 3.94
CA LEU A 417 -40.33 1.62 3.51
C LEU A 417 -41.69 1.93 2.88
N LYS A 418 -42.25 1.01 2.09
CA LYS A 418 -43.64 1.13 1.60
C LYS A 418 -44.63 1.21 2.75
N LYS A 419 -44.52 0.34 3.75
CA LYS A 419 -45.37 0.40 4.96
C LYS A 419 -45.22 1.72 5.70
N LYS A 420 -43.98 2.21 5.90
CA LYS A 420 -43.72 3.50 6.57
C LYS A 420 -44.21 4.69 5.75
N ASN A 421 -44.08 4.67 4.42
CA ASN A 421 -44.62 5.70 3.54
C ASN A 421 -46.15 5.70 3.56
N GLU A 422 -46.81 4.54 3.53
CA GLU A 422 -48.27 4.45 3.68
C GLU A 422 -48.74 5.03 5.03
N ILE A 423 -47.98 4.80 6.10
CA ILE A 423 -48.26 5.41 7.41
C ILE A 423 -48.02 6.92 7.36
N ALA A 424 -46.91 7.37 6.77
CA ALA A 424 -46.58 8.79 6.64
C ALA A 424 -47.60 9.55 5.77
N ASP A 425 -48.08 8.96 4.67
CA ASP A 425 -49.10 9.55 3.81
C ASP A 425 -50.45 9.67 4.53
N LYS A 426 -50.79 8.71 5.40
CA LYS A 426 -51.97 8.81 6.26
C LYS A 426 -51.85 9.96 7.25
N ILE A 427 -50.72 10.06 7.96
CA ILE A 427 -50.43 11.17 8.88
C ILE A 427 -50.45 12.50 8.13
N LEU A 428 -49.87 12.57 6.92
CA LEU A 428 -49.85 13.78 6.10
C LEU A 428 -51.26 14.21 5.67
N ALA A 429 -52.15 13.25 5.36
CA ALA A 429 -53.54 13.53 5.04
C ALA A 429 -54.29 14.08 6.26
N GLU A 430 -54.07 13.51 7.45
CA GLU A 430 -54.64 13.99 8.72
C GLU A 430 -54.14 15.41 9.04
N VAL A 431 -52.82 15.64 8.97
CA VAL A 431 -52.21 16.96 9.20
C VAL A 431 -52.67 18.00 8.17
N ARG A 432 -52.88 17.62 6.90
CA ARG A 432 -53.45 18.54 5.88
C ARG A 432 -54.90 18.90 6.20
N ALA A 433 -55.71 17.93 6.64
CA ALA A 433 -57.09 18.18 7.03
C ALA A 433 -57.18 19.07 8.28
N GLU A 434 -56.29 18.89 9.25
CA GLU A 434 -56.19 19.75 10.44
C GLU A 434 -55.65 21.15 10.11
N ASN A 435 -54.66 21.28 9.22
CA ASN A 435 -54.16 22.59 8.77
C ASN A 435 -55.22 23.41 8.04
N ILE A 436 -56.06 22.79 7.19
CA ILE A 436 -57.16 23.49 6.52
C ILE A 436 -58.16 24.03 7.56
N LYS A 437 -58.47 23.27 8.62
CA LYS A 437 -59.33 23.72 9.71
C LYS A 437 -58.70 24.86 10.51
N ALA A 438 -57.40 24.76 10.81
CA ALA A 438 -56.67 25.78 11.56
C ALA A 438 -56.56 27.11 10.78
N GLU A 439 -56.30 27.08 9.47
CA GLU A 439 -56.29 28.29 8.64
C GLU A 439 -57.68 28.94 8.51
N ALA A 440 -58.75 28.15 8.44
CA ALA A 440 -60.12 28.68 8.48
C ALA A 440 -60.45 29.35 9.82
N GLU A 441 -60.07 28.74 10.96
CA GLU A 441 -60.23 29.37 12.28
C GLU A 441 -59.36 30.63 12.44
N LYS A 442 -58.17 30.67 11.83
CA LYS A 442 -57.27 31.83 11.85
C LYS A 442 -57.83 33.03 11.10
N ALA A 443 -58.46 32.81 9.95
CA ALA A 443 -59.13 33.86 9.20
C ALA A 443 -60.28 34.49 10.02
N ILE A 444 -61.07 33.66 10.73
CA ILE A 444 -62.16 34.12 11.59
C ILE A 444 -61.62 34.96 12.76
N VAL A 445 -60.54 34.52 13.42
CA VAL A 445 -59.89 35.28 14.50
C VAL A 445 -59.37 36.64 13.99
N SER A 446 -58.74 36.68 12.81
CA SER A 446 -58.21 37.92 12.24
C SER A 446 -59.31 38.94 11.91
N GLU A 447 -60.48 38.50 11.45
CA GLU A 447 -61.60 39.39 11.16
C GLU A 447 -62.20 39.97 12.44
N GLU A 448 -62.30 39.17 13.50
CA GLU A 448 -62.78 39.62 14.80
C GLU A 448 -61.79 40.56 15.50
N GLU A 449 -60.48 40.35 15.33
CA GLU A 449 -59.42 41.25 15.83
C GLU A 449 -59.54 42.67 15.27
N ALA A 450 -59.86 42.79 13.97
CA ALA A 450 -60.06 44.09 13.33
C ALA A 450 -61.27 44.83 13.92
N LYS A 451 -62.38 44.13 14.16
CA LYS A 451 -63.61 44.72 14.74
C LYS A 451 -63.39 45.20 16.18
N VAL A 452 -62.68 44.41 16.99
CA VAL A 452 -62.36 44.81 18.39
C VAL A 452 -61.40 46.00 18.44
N ALA A 453 -60.49 46.14 17.49
CA ALA A 453 -59.59 47.29 17.41
C ALA A 453 -60.35 48.61 17.17
N GLU A 454 -61.32 48.62 16.26
CA GLU A 454 -62.14 49.80 15.95
C GLU A 454 -63.02 50.22 17.16
N ILE A 455 -63.61 49.24 17.85
CA ILE A 455 -64.39 49.48 19.08
C ILE A 455 -63.50 50.06 20.18
N LYS A 456 -62.26 49.59 20.31
CA LYS A 456 -61.30 50.09 21.32
C LYS A 456 -60.91 51.54 21.11
N GLU A 457 -60.69 51.96 19.86
CA GLU A 457 -60.33 53.35 19.53
C GLU A 457 -61.49 54.30 19.84
N THR A 458 -62.72 53.91 19.48
CA THR A 458 -63.94 54.70 19.75
C THR A 458 -64.19 54.89 21.26
N VAL A 459 -63.90 53.87 22.08
CA VAL A 459 -64.09 53.94 23.55
C VAL A 459 -63.01 54.81 24.20
N ALA A 460 -61.77 54.77 23.71
CA ALA A 460 -60.69 55.61 24.22
C ALA A 460 -60.96 57.11 23.99
N GLU A 461 -61.52 57.49 22.84
CA GLU A 461 -61.88 58.88 22.58
C GLU A 461 -63.03 59.37 23.48
N LYS A 462 -64.02 58.51 23.73
CA LYS A 462 -65.14 58.81 24.64
C LYS A 462 -64.69 58.95 26.10
N GLN A 463 -63.71 58.16 26.55
CA GLN A 463 -63.13 58.29 27.90
C GLN A 463 -62.45 59.65 28.09
N ARG A 464 -61.59 60.04 27.14
CA ARG A 464 -60.83 61.30 27.25
C ARG A 464 -61.72 62.54 27.34
N ARG A 465 -62.83 62.58 26.59
CA ARG A 465 -63.79 63.70 26.63
C ARG A 465 -64.56 63.78 27.96
N CYS A 466 -64.92 62.64 28.55
CA CYS A 466 -65.61 62.63 29.84
C CYS A 466 -64.72 63.09 31.00
N ASP A 467 -63.44 62.71 31.01
CA ASP A 467 -62.51 63.08 32.08
C ASP A 467 -62.20 64.60 32.10
N GLU A 468 -62.09 65.23 30.93
CA GLU A 468 -61.89 66.68 30.81
C GLU A 468 -63.08 67.51 31.34
N ASP A 469 -64.31 67.00 31.19
CA ASP A 469 -65.51 67.69 31.67
C ASP A 469 -65.83 67.41 33.15
N LEU A 470 -65.44 66.24 33.68
CA LEU A 470 -65.49 65.93 35.11
C LEU A 470 -64.53 66.79 35.93
N ALA A 471 -63.33 67.08 35.40
CA ALA A 471 -62.33 67.91 36.08
C ALA A 471 -62.77 69.36 36.33
N LYS A 472 -63.68 69.91 35.50
CA LYS A 472 -64.20 71.27 35.64
C LYS A 472 -65.25 71.41 36.75
N ALA A 473 -65.91 70.31 37.13
CA ALA A 473 -67.00 70.30 38.11
C ALA A 473 -66.54 70.01 39.55
N GLU A 474 -65.39 69.36 39.76
CA GLU A 474 -64.84 69.01 41.08
C GLU A 474 -64.56 70.20 42.04
N PRO A 475 -64.06 71.37 41.59
CA PRO A 475 -63.71 72.47 42.51
C PRO A 475 -64.94 73.07 43.21
N ALA A 476 -66.06 73.14 42.49
CA ALA A 476 -67.31 73.71 43.00
C ALA A 476 -68.02 72.75 43.98
N VAL A 477 -67.85 71.43 43.82
CA VAL A 477 -68.36 70.42 44.76
C VAL A 477 -67.60 70.46 46.10
N ARG A 478 -66.27 70.61 46.09
CA ARG A 478 -65.48 70.76 47.33
C ARG A 478 -65.79 72.04 48.09
N GLN A 479 -66.07 73.15 47.39
CA GLN A 479 -66.50 74.40 48.04
C GLN A 479 -67.88 74.28 48.70
N ALA A 480 -68.81 73.53 48.10
CA ALA A 480 -70.12 73.27 48.69
C ALA A 480 -70.05 72.38 49.94
N GLU A 481 -69.11 71.42 49.99
CA GLU A 481 -68.88 70.55 51.16
C GLU A 481 -68.23 71.29 52.33
N ALA A 482 -67.28 72.18 52.08
CA ALA A 482 -66.61 72.94 53.14
C ALA A 482 -67.55 73.89 53.92
N ALA A 483 -68.65 74.33 53.31
CA ALA A 483 -69.62 75.21 53.96
C ALA A 483 -70.58 74.48 54.93
N LEU A 484 -70.75 73.16 54.79
CA LEU A 484 -71.64 72.35 55.63
C LEU A 484 -71.14 72.16 57.08
N ASP A 485 -69.84 72.36 57.34
CA ASP A 485 -69.22 72.20 58.66
C ASP A 485 -69.27 73.46 59.56
N THR A 486 -69.94 74.54 59.12
CA THR A 486 -69.93 75.84 59.84
C THR A 486 -71.06 76.05 60.86
N LEU A 487 -71.90 75.03 61.12
CA LEU A 487 -73.06 75.13 62.02
C LEU A 487 -72.84 74.41 63.37
N ASN A 488 -72.90 75.16 64.49
CA ASN A 488 -72.68 74.67 65.87
C ASN A 488 -73.93 74.76 66.75
N LYS A 489 -74.10 73.80 67.70
CA LYS A 489 -75.26 73.68 68.61
C LYS A 489 -75.58 74.94 69.42
N SER A 490 -74.56 75.72 69.79
CA SER A 490 -74.71 77.00 70.48
C SER A 490 -75.55 77.99 69.67
N ASN A 491 -75.28 78.10 68.38
CA ASN A 491 -75.89 79.08 67.48
C ASN A 491 -77.38 78.79 67.27
N LEU A 492 -77.75 77.51 67.11
CA LEU A 492 -79.16 77.09 66.95
C LEU A 492 -79.99 77.26 68.24
N THR A 493 -79.35 77.16 69.41
CA THR A 493 -80.03 77.40 70.69
C THR A 493 -80.40 78.88 70.87
N GLU A 494 -79.50 79.78 70.46
CA GLU A 494 -79.76 81.23 70.46
C GLU A 494 -80.95 81.59 69.56
N LEU A 495 -80.99 81.03 68.34
CA LEU A 495 -82.02 81.31 67.34
C LEU A 495 -83.43 80.87 67.80
N LYS A 496 -83.54 79.84 68.63
CA LYS A 496 -84.82 79.40 69.24
C LYS A 496 -85.32 80.34 70.33
N SER A 497 -84.44 81.05 71.02
CA SER A 497 -84.81 81.84 72.21
C SER A 497 -85.59 83.12 71.88
N PHE A 498 -85.60 83.58 70.62
CA PHE A 498 -86.38 84.74 70.19
C PHE A 498 -87.90 84.59 70.45
N ALA A 499 -88.45 85.57 71.16
CA ALA A 499 -89.90 85.73 71.37
C ALA A 499 -90.58 86.27 70.10
N THR A 500 -89.98 87.29 69.47
CA THR A 500 -90.38 87.88 68.19
C THR A 500 -89.12 88.12 67.35
N PRO A 501 -88.85 87.34 66.28
CA PRO A 501 -87.59 87.44 65.53
C PRO A 501 -87.58 88.64 64.57
N PRO A 502 -86.39 89.17 64.21
CA PRO A 502 -86.23 90.09 63.08
C PRO A 502 -86.69 89.44 61.76
N GLU A 503 -87.22 90.25 60.83
CA GLU A 503 -87.77 89.77 59.56
C GLU A 503 -86.76 88.97 58.73
N GLN A 504 -85.49 89.40 58.72
CA GLN A 504 -84.41 88.68 58.02
C GLN A 504 -84.15 87.29 58.60
N VAL A 505 -84.21 87.14 59.94
CA VAL A 505 -84.02 85.85 60.61
C VAL A 505 -85.21 84.92 60.34
N ALA A 506 -86.43 85.47 60.29
CA ALA A 506 -87.62 84.72 59.94
C ALA A 506 -87.56 84.17 58.50
N LEU A 507 -87.08 84.97 57.53
CA LEU A 507 -86.91 84.55 56.14
C LEU A 507 -85.95 83.37 55.99
N VAL A 508 -84.82 83.37 56.72
CA VAL A 508 -83.85 82.26 56.72
C VAL A 508 -84.48 80.97 57.20
N VAL A 509 -85.17 81.00 58.34
CA VAL A 509 -85.77 79.77 58.89
C VAL A 509 -86.94 79.29 58.05
N GLN A 510 -87.68 80.21 57.41
CA GLN A 510 -88.69 79.85 56.40
C GLN A 510 -88.07 79.16 55.18
N ALA A 511 -86.92 79.61 54.69
CA ALA A 511 -86.22 78.96 53.58
C ALA A 511 -85.76 77.54 53.96
N VAL A 512 -85.27 77.36 55.19
CA VAL A 512 -84.93 76.02 55.71
C VAL A 512 -86.18 75.13 55.83
N LEU A 513 -87.34 75.68 56.21
CA LEU A 513 -88.63 74.96 56.21
C LEU A 513 -89.05 74.52 54.80
N VAL A 514 -88.77 75.33 53.78
CA VAL A 514 -89.02 74.96 52.39
C VAL A 514 -88.13 73.79 51.97
N LEU A 515 -86.83 73.79 52.31
CA LEU A 515 -85.93 72.68 51.98
C LEU A 515 -86.30 71.35 52.64
N PHE A 516 -86.80 71.38 53.89
CA PHE A 516 -87.24 70.18 54.62
C PHE A 516 -88.67 69.71 54.26
N SER A 517 -89.29 70.27 53.22
CA SER A 517 -90.62 69.86 52.78
C SER A 517 -90.59 68.42 52.23
N PRO A 518 -91.23 67.44 52.89
CA PRO A 518 -91.19 66.06 52.43
C PRO A 518 -91.93 65.92 51.09
N ARG A 519 -91.24 65.36 50.09
CA ARG A 519 -91.80 65.03 48.75
C ARG A 519 -92.55 66.19 48.07
N GLY A 520 -92.04 67.43 48.21
CA GLY A 520 -92.59 68.59 47.50
C GLY A 520 -93.89 69.18 48.05
N GLN A 521 -94.39 68.73 49.21
CA GLN A 521 -95.53 69.36 49.88
C GLN A 521 -95.08 70.58 50.69
N ILE A 522 -95.14 71.76 50.08
CA ILE A 522 -94.72 73.03 50.71
C ILE A 522 -95.77 73.45 51.77
N PRO A 523 -95.39 73.63 53.05
CA PRO A 523 -96.32 74.07 54.09
C PRO A 523 -96.95 75.43 53.78
N LYS A 524 -98.29 75.52 53.84
CA LYS A 524 -99.04 76.79 53.67
C LYS A 524 -98.88 77.73 54.88
N ASP A 525 -98.63 77.20 56.06
CA ASP A 525 -98.35 77.98 57.27
C ASP A 525 -96.83 78.16 57.43
N ARG A 526 -96.35 79.37 57.12
CA ARG A 526 -94.93 79.78 57.26
C ARG A 526 -94.71 80.68 58.48
N SER A 527 -95.63 80.67 59.44
CA SER A 527 -95.52 81.48 60.64
C SER A 527 -94.32 81.05 61.51
N TRP A 528 -93.80 81.98 62.31
CA TRP A 528 -92.69 81.71 63.23
C TRP A 528 -92.99 80.55 64.19
N LYS A 529 -94.26 80.30 64.52
CA LYS A 529 -94.69 79.19 65.37
C LYS A 529 -94.35 77.82 64.74
N ALA A 530 -94.59 77.65 63.44
CA ALA A 530 -94.23 76.43 62.70
C ALA A 530 -92.70 76.27 62.60
N CYS A 531 -91.99 77.36 62.32
CA CYS A 531 -90.52 77.41 62.29
C CYS A 531 -89.89 77.01 63.64
N LYS A 532 -90.45 77.52 64.75
CA LYS A 532 -89.99 77.22 66.12
C LYS A 532 -90.25 75.77 66.53
N SER A 533 -91.30 75.13 66.00
CA SER A 533 -91.58 73.71 66.21
C SER A 533 -90.54 72.81 65.56
N MET A 534 -90.09 73.15 64.35
CA MET A 534 -89.02 72.41 63.65
C MET A 534 -87.70 72.44 64.46
N MET A 535 -87.37 73.59 65.05
CA MET A 535 -86.20 73.76 65.94
C MET A 535 -86.42 73.22 67.37
N GLY A 536 -87.52 72.49 67.63
CA GLY A 536 -87.86 71.96 68.95
C GLY A 536 -86.75 71.09 69.55
N HIS A 537 -86.21 70.15 68.74
CA HIS A 537 -85.12 69.25 69.09
C HIS A 537 -83.84 69.61 68.32
N ILE A 538 -82.98 70.44 68.91
CA ILE A 538 -81.82 71.05 68.24
C ILE A 538 -80.82 70.00 67.72
N ASP A 539 -80.58 68.92 68.47
CA ASP A 539 -79.65 67.85 68.06
C ASP A 539 -80.15 67.06 66.83
N ASN A 540 -81.47 66.81 66.75
CA ASN A 540 -82.09 66.16 65.60
C ASN A 540 -82.14 67.09 64.38
N PHE A 541 -82.40 68.38 64.61
CA PHE A 541 -82.40 69.37 63.53
C PHE A 541 -81.00 69.56 62.91
N LEU A 542 -79.94 69.57 63.74
CA LEU A 542 -78.57 69.69 63.25
C LEU A 542 -78.10 68.44 62.48
N SER A 543 -78.53 67.23 62.88
CA SER A 543 -78.29 66.01 62.10
C SER A 543 -79.05 66.02 60.78
N GLN A 544 -80.32 66.46 60.79
CA GLN A 544 -81.09 66.63 59.55
C GLN A 544 -80.47 67.63 58.56
N LEU A 545 -79.82 68.69 59.05
CA LEU A 545 -79.07 69.65 58.21
C LEU A 545 -77.79 69.04 57.61
N ARG A 546 -77.10 68.15 58.34
CA ARG A 546 -75.90 67.48 57.86
C ARG A 546 -76.20 66.34 56.89
N ASP A 547 -77.21 65.53 57.19
CA ASP A 547 -77.59 64.34 56.43
C ASP A 547 -78.63 64.63 55.33
N TYR A 548 -78.81 65.91 54.96
CA TYR A 548 -79.74 66.29 53.91
C TYR A 548 -79.32 65.71 52.55
N ASP A 549 -80.24 65.02 51.87
CA ASP A 549 -80.01 64.48 50.52
C ASP A 549 -79.87 65.61 49.49
N LYS A 550 -78.63 66.09 49.35
CA LYS A 550 -78.21 67.11 48.39
C LYS A 550 -78.25 66.59 46.94
N GLU A 551 -78.29 65.29 46.71
CA GLU A 551 -78.21 64.69 45.38
C GLU A 551 -79.57 64.60 44.66
N ASN A 552 -80.67 64.53 45.41
CA ASN A 552 -82.03 64.36 44.88
C ASN A 552 -83.05 65.33 45.52
N ILE A 553 -82.93 66.63 45.24
CA ILE A 553 -83.92 67.64 45.65
C ILE A 553 -85.12 67.63 44.69
N HIS A 554 -86.34 67.64 45.22
CA HIS A 554 -87.56 67.62 44.40
C HIS A 554 -87.74 68.94 43.61
N PRO A 555 -88.13 68.91 42.32
CA PRO A 555 -88.22 70.11 41.47
C PRO A 555 -89.11 71.23 42.03
N GLU A 556 -90.20 70.86 42.72
CA GLU A 556 -91.11 71.81 43.39
C GLU A 556 -90.44 72.55 44.56
N VAL A 557 -89.52 71.90 45.29
CA VAL A 557 -88.75 72.52 46.39
C VAL A 557 -87.74 73.52 45.83
N VAL A 558 -87.09 73.16 44.71
CA VAL A 558 -86.16 74.03 43.97
C VAL A 558 -86.87 75.29 43.47
N LYS A 559 -88.09 75.17 42.93
CA LYS A 559 -88.88 76.35 42.53
C LYS A 559 -89.30 77.22 43.71
N ALA A 560 -89.64 76.60 44.84
CA ALA A 560 -90.14 77.30 46.03
C ALA A 560 -89.06 78.06 46.80
N ILE A 561 -87.80 77.62 46.74
CA ILE A 561 -86.67 78.29 47.42
C ILE A 561 -86.11 79.48 46.61
N GLN A 562 -86.30 79.49 45.28
CA GLN A 562 -85.77 80.53 44.39
C GLN A 562 -86.14 81.98 44.78
N PRO A 563 -87.39 82.29 45.16
CA PRO A 563 -87.73 83.63 45.65
C PRO A 563 -86.96 84.06 46.90
N TYR A 564 -86.57 83.11 47.77
CA TYR A 564 -85.78 83.40 48.96
C TYR A 564 -84.33 83.72 48.61
N ILE A 565 -83.70 82.88 47.77
CA ILE A 565 -82.28 83.04 47.39
C ILE A 565 -82.05 84.32 46.57
N ASN A 566 -83.04 84.74 45.77
CA ASN A 566 -82.96 85.95 44.97
C ASN A 566 -83.36 87.23 45.73
N HIS A 567 -83.79 87.11 47.00
CA HIS A 567 -84.18 88.26 47.82
C HIS A 567 -82.93 89.03 48.29
N LYS A 568 -82.93 90.37 48.17
CA LYS A 568 -81.75 91.21 48.49
C LYS A 568 -81.29 91.07 49.95
N ASP A 569 -82.21 90.83 50.87
CA ASP A 569 -81.89 90.66 52.29
C ASP A 569 -81.50 89.21 52.68
N PHE A 570 -81.49 88.27 51.72
CA PHE A 570 -81.10 86.86 51.92
C PHE A 570 -79.64 86.64 51.54
N ASP A 571 -78.76 87.44 52.14
CA ASP A 571 -77.31 87.34 51.96
C ASP A 571 -76.66 87.00 53.32
N PRO A 572 -75.81 85.96 53.40
CA PRO A 572 -75.11 85.60 54.62
C PRO A 572 -74.40 86.77 55.30
N GLU A 573 -73.80 87.71 54.55
CA GLU A 573 -73.08 88.85 55.14
C GLU A 573 -74.03 89.86 55.80
N VAL A 574 -75.17 90.13 55.16
CA VAL A 574 -76.20 91.05 55.69
C VAL A 574 -76.84 90.45 56.95
N ILE A 575 -77.14 89.15 56.92
CA ILE A 575 -77.78 88.44 58.03
C ILE A 575 -76.81 88.26 59.21
N TYR A 576 -75.50 88.17 58.97
CA TYR A 576 -74.48 88.02 60.02
C TYR A 576 -74.55 89.17 61.04
N SER A 577 -74.81 90.39 60.56
CA SER A 577 -74.97 91.58 61.43
C SER A 577 -76.16 91.49 62.38
N LYS A 578 -77.17 90.66 62.08
CA LYS A 578 -78.41 90.50 62.87
C LYS A 578 -78.41 89.23 63.71
N SER A 579 -77.88 88.13 63.16
CA SER A 579 -77.71 86.87 63.86
C SER A 579 -76.68 86.01 63.13
N GLN A 580 -75.58 85.70 63.80
CA GLN A 580 -74.54 84.79 63.30
C GLN A 580 -75.11 83.39 63.00
N ALA A 581 -76.07 82.94 63.82
CA ALA A 581 -76.75 81.66 63.64
C ALA A 581 -77.60 81.62 62.35
N ALA A 582 -78.31 82.71 62.04
CA ALA A 582 -79.10 82.82 60.82
C ALA A 582 -78.22 82.94 59.58
N ALA A 583 -77.05 83.59 59.68
CA ALA A 583 -76.11 83.67 58.56
C ALA A 583 -75.56 82.30 58.15
N GLY A 584 -75.24 81.44 59.13
CA GLY A 584 -74.82 80.06 58.87
C GLY A 584 -75.89 79.25 58.14
N LEU A 585 -77.16 79.36 58.57
CA LEU A 585 -78.28 78.70 57.89
C LEU A 585 -78.52 79.27 56.48
N CYS A 586 -78.39 80.58 56.29
CA CYS A 586 -78.50 81.21 54.98
C CYS A 586 -77.43 80.69 54.00
N ASN A 587 -76.17 80.58 54.46
CA ASN A 587 -75.09 80.05 53.66
C ASN A 587 -75.32 78.57 53.30
N TRP A 588 -75.80 77.78 54.25
CA TRP A 588 -76.17 76.38 54.03
C TRP A 588 -77.24 76.21 52.94
N VAL A 589 -78.32 76.99 52.99
CA VAL A 589 -79.39 76.96 51.96
C VAL A 589 -78.84 77.25 50.56
N ARG A 590 -77.94 78.25 50.43
CA ARG A 590 -77.39 78.67 49.13
C ARG A 590 -76.46 77.60 48.54
N ASN A 591 -75.62 76.97 49.36
CA ASN A 591 -74.66 75.97 48.89
C ASN A 591 -75.32 74.66 48.46
N ILE A 592 -76.40 74.23 49.12
CA ILE A 592 -77.18 73.05 48.70
C ILE A 592 -77.73 73.23 47.28
N MET A 593 -78.18 74.44 46.96
CA MET A 593 -78.72 74.73 45.62
C MET A 593 -77.64 74.76 44.54
N VAL A 594 -76.43 75.26 44.86
CA VAL A 594 -75.29 75.20 43.93
C VAL A 594 -74.90 73.76 43.62
N PHE A 595 -74.85 72.89 44.64
CA PHE A 595 -74.54 71.48 44.46
C PHE A 595 -75.56 70.75 43.55
N HIS A 596 -76.86 71.02 43.74
CA HIS A 596 -77.92 70.39 42.94
C HIS A 596 -77.77 70.65 41.45
N TYR A 597 -77.52 71.91 41.03
CA TYR A 597 -77.35 72.27 39.62
C TYR A 597 -76.12 71.61 38.96
N ILE A 598 -75.04 71.46 39.71
CA ILE A 598 -73.80 70.83 39.19
C ILE A 598 -74.00 69.31 39.03
N ASN A 599 -74.68 68.67 39.99
CA ASN A 599 -74.93 67.23 39.93
C ASN A 599 -75.84 66.82 38.76
N GLU A 600 -76.80 67.67 38.37
CA GLU A 600 -77.65 67.43 37.21
C GLU A 600 -76.87 67.41 35.89
N ALA A 601 -75.79 68.21 35.78
CA ALA A 601 -74.95 68.26 34.59
C ALA A 601 -74.01 67.04 34.46
N VAL A 602 -73.53 66.47 35.56
CA VAL A 602 -72.49 65.40 35.56
C VAL A 602 -73.09 63.99 35.42
N LYS A 603 -74.33 63.75 35.88
CA LYS A 603 -75.01 62.45 35.83
C LYS A 603 -75.08 61.78 34.44
N PRO A 604 -75.45 62.45 33.33
CA PRO A 604 -75.55 61.80 32.02
C PRO A 604 -74.18 61.38 31.44
N LEU A 605 -73.11 62.13 31.73
CA LEU A 605 -71.77 61.85 31.22
C LEU A 605 -71.18 60.57 31.82
N ARG A 606 -71.35 60.35 33.14
CA ARG A 606 -70.90 59.11 33.81
C ARG A 606 -71.62 57.86 33.30
N ALA A 607 -72.91 57.95 32.99
CA ALA A 607 -73.69 56.81 32.48
C ALA A 607 -73.25 56.40 31.07
N ALA A 608 -72.97 57.37 30.18
CA ALA A 608 -72.52 57.11 28.82
C ALA A 608 -71.14 56.41 28.78
N LEU A 609 -70.22 56.79 29.67
CA LEU A 609 -68.88 56.18 29.76
C LEU A 609 -68.95 54.74 30.29
N ALA A 610 -69.83 54.46 31.26
CA ALA A 610 -70.01 53.12 31.81
C ALA A 610 -70.51 52.12 30.75
N GLN A 611 -71.48 52.53 29.92
CA GLN A 611 -72.04 51.68 28.86
C GLN A 611 -70.99 51.33 27.79
N ALA A 612 -70.19 52.31 27.35
CA ALA A 612 -69.15 52.11 26.35
C ALA A 612 -68.04 51.13 26.81
N ASN A 613 -67.71 51.14 28.11
CA ASN A 613 -66.73 50.20 28.69
C ASN A 613 -67.26 48.76 28.80
N ILE A 614 -68.56 48.56 29.00
CA ILE A 614 -69.18 47.23 29.04
C ILE A 614 -69.13 46.57 27.66
N GLU A 615 -69.44 47.32 26.60
CA GLU A 615 -69.38 46.84 25.22
C GLU A 615 -67.94 46.46 24.82
N LEU A 616 -66.94 47.27 25.21
CA LEU A 616 -65.53 46.95 24.97
C LEU A 616 -65.11 45.64 25.65
N LYS A 617 -65.54 45.43 26.90
CA LYS A 617 -65.17 44.24 27.66
C LYS A 617 -65.78 42.96 27.07
N ALA A 618 -67.05 43.01 26.66
CA ALA A 618 -67.71 41.87 26.02
C ALA A 618 -67.03 41.48 24.69
N ALA A 619 -66.63 42.46 23.89
CA ALA A 619 -65.93 42.23 22.63
C ALA A 619 -64.52 41.64 22.83
N MET A 620 -63.79 42.09 23.86
CA MET A 620 -62.48 41.51 24.22
C MET A 620 -62.58 40.07 24.75
N ASP A 621 -63.59 39.75 25.54
CA ASP A 621 -63.79 38.40 26.08
C ASP A 621 -64.13 37.39 24.97
N HIS A 622 -64.94 37.79 23.98
CA HIS A 622 -65.23 36.99 22.79
C HIS A 622 -63.96 36.71 21.96
N LEU A 623 -63.14 37.74 21.74
CA LEU A 623 -61.86 37.61 21.03
C LEU A 623 -60.90 36.61 21.72
N ASN A 624 -60.79 36.70 23.05
CA ASN A 624 -59.91 35.84 23.82
C ASN A 624 -60.36 34.37 23.78
N ALA A 625 -61.66 34.11 23.79
CA ALA A 625 -62.20 32.75 23.63
C ALA A 625 -61.84 32.15 22.26
N LEU A 626 -61.93 32.95 21.19
CA LEU A 626 -61.54 32.52 19.83
C LEU A 626 -60.03 32.29 19.71
N ARG A 627 -59.20 33.15 20.32
CA ARG A 627 -57.73 32.97 20.39
C ARG A 627 -57.33 31.70 21.15
N MET A 628 -58.00 31.38 22.26
CA MET A 628 -57.73 30.13 22.99
C MET A 628 -58.09 28.90 22.17
N ARG A 629 -59.20 28.91 21.42
CA ARG A 629 -59.57 27.81 20.53
C ARG A 629 -58.53 27.61 19.44
N LEU A 630 -58.07 28.69 18.81
CA LEU A 630 -56.99 28.65 17.83
C LEU A 630 -55.67 28.11 18.42
N ALA A 631 -55.33 28.47 19.66
CA ALA A 631 -54.14 27.96 20.33
C ALA A 631 -54.19 26.45 20.61
N VAL A 632 -55.37 25.90 20.91
CA VAL A 632 -55.56 24.45 21.07
C VAL A 632 -55.46 23.73 19.72
N SER A 633 -56.09 24.28 18.67
CA SER A 633 -55.98 23.75 17.30
C SER A 633 -54.55 23.81 16.75
N SER A 634 -53.75 24.81 17.14
CA SER A 634 -52.35 24.91 16.72
C SER A 634 -51.39 24.05 17.54
N CYS A 635 -51.69 23.76 18.81
CA CYS A 635 -50.90 22.86 19.65
C CYS A 635 -51.06 21.39 19.24
N SER A 636 -52.26 20.98 18.83
CA SER A 636 -52.52 19.63 18.28
C SER A 636 -51.72 19.35 17.01
N LEU A 637 -51.53 20.38 16.17
CA LEU A 637 -50.66 20.33 14.98
C LEU A 637 -49.15 20.26 15.29
N HIS A 638 -48.70 20.58 16.52
CA HIS A 638 -47.28 20.55 16.90
C HIS A 638 -46.89 19.31 17.72
N MET A 639 -47.85 18.57 18.27
CA MET A 639 -47.61 17.34 19.04
C MET A 639 -47.82 16.05 18.23
N SER A 640 -48.26 16.18 16.98
CA SER A 640 -48.39 15.09 16.00
C SER A 640 -47.26 15.21 14.98
#